data_AF-A0AAQ3L9C4-F1
#
_entry.id   AF-A0AAQ3L9C4-F1
#
_cell.length_a   1.000
_cell.length_b   1.000
_cell.length_c   1.000
_cell.angle_alpha   90.00
_cell.angle_beta   90.00
_cell.angle_gamma   90.00
#
_symmetry.space_group_name_H-M   'P 1'
#
loop_
_entity.id
_entity.type
_entity.pdbx_description
1 polymer ?
#
loop_
_entity_poly.entity_id
_entity_poly.type
_entity_poly.pdbx_seq_one_letter_code
_entity_poly.pdbx_strand_id
1 'polypeptide(L)'
;MMTASRYFSLFFSSFVFLGSLGLSVLDGKPVEAFEDRSFTLDGYGDVMPYRLYVPEHYDPARSYPLIINLHGLGGSGGNDKHMIDHAGGAMYFADDSFQAREPSFVLIPQEPSSTSKHWHQSPVRYIFEGLLDAIEEEFSIDEDRIYLGGTSMGGHGAWKSVFFMPNRFAALFPTAGWSSSGNAPGIKHVPIWDFHASDDSVVNVRGSRNMVEAVRNAGGSVVYTEYTSGGHVLGVAANRQVELQNWLMAQRRGRPATGIPLLDIQSVIKGDTLTLSGIANNGAPGVERVEWQNNRGGSGTALGTDEWAISGIVLQEGVNVIRVTGYGPAPVSSGLPGETSFNQVIEIDYVPTVDVSPPTLQVDVPVLVSGRFETTASSIVIGGVAADNESVASVAWSSVPAGSGDASGLEVWSANVPLEEGENVITVTVEDTAGNCAQQILRVMRVSTVNAPPNVLAGPDATIIAPEHSLLMESYVGDDGLPNAATLLWTQVSGPPGVVFDDPAAIRPVARFPKVGDYVLELTACDGEYCVSDQVVVSVRPQAVPDPDDVVVAINVNGPRYTGSDGVAYMEGDDSLFEDPDYSFAGSNYDEPDSVIVGTPDPTLYQTAYWSRSSFEFRVPLPNGDYVVTLKMLDFTNNAGVNIRDIFIGGNRVLEKYDVLEHVPKLTAHDLDIPVTVSDGELFLYHEDFGYRSLLAAIVVRDALPPAANTGPTVDAGEGLTVPLNASGRPAPSVDDDGALPGWLFPELRWSQVSGPGTAYFSDESALSPHVTFSEAGTYVLSLVADDGEFEFSDTVSVDAVASASPQVRFDFGSGSTPEFGWNVVSGHSNAVHVDAVDENGESTGIGLAVTAGFLNKDKTGKTESVLYNADAVKDGFYTNLHRVAEVTLSGLDPDKLYDITIYASTTSDIDAEGVYTVGGVVRTLQAYDNTTETVTLPDLAPDTGGNIVLSARASDATGRVVISVLAVSEKFVPTVPPGFSAWIRSLYPDVESDDPMIAMDSDPQGRGLTNFEAYALAAPPGATKASVGPVIGFANDMVGLTFNIRTESDLAYRVMASENLIDWIEIAVLDPADGAWGGAAVVEEGGAGSDVITVQDDNPLTDGSGRFLMLEALPRF
;
A
#
# COMPACT_ATOMS: atom_id res chain seq x y z
N MET A 1 -65.02 25.76 3.66
CA MET A 1 -65.95 26.69 4.33
C MET A 1 -65.12 27.60 5.21
N MET A 2 -65.35 28.92 5.10
CA MET A 2 -64.59 30.00 5.72
C MET A 2 -64.43 29.86 7.25
N THR A 3 -63.33 30.48 7.73
CA THR A 3 -63.05 31.07 9.06
C THR A 3 -62.05 30.37 9.97
N ALA A 4 -60.77 30.71 9.81
CA ALA A 4 -59.77 30.91 10.89
C ALA A 4 -58.45 31.46 10.29
N SER A 5 -58.44 32.70 9.83
CA SER A 5 -57.21 33.40 9.37
C SER A 5 -57.26 34.85 9.82
N ARG A 6 -57.02 35.11 11.12
CA ARG A 6 -56.77 36.46 11.68
C ARG A 6 -56.14 36.39 13.08
N TYR A 7 -54.90 35.90 13.25
CA TYR A 7 -54.14 36.14 14.51
C TYR A 7 -52.59 36.14 14.36
N PHE A 8 -52.01 36.39 13.17
CA PHE A 8 -50.54 36.29 12.98
C PHE A 8 -49.86 37.51 12.33
N SER A 9 -50.40 38.73 12.49
CA SER A 9 -49.84 39.91 11.79
C SER A 9 -49.70 41.18 12.64
N LEU A 10 -49.53 41.10 13.96
CA LEU A 10 -49.49 42.30 14.81
C LEU A 10 -48.43 42.32 15.93
N PHE A 11 -47.41 41.46 15.92
CA PHE A 11 -46.35 41.49 16.95
C PHE A 11 -44.97 42.02 16.50
N PHE A 12 -44.75 42.31 15.21
CA PHE A 12 -43.43 42.73 14.71
C PHE A 12 -43.27 44.24 14.45
N SER A 13 -44.29 45.07 14.67
CA SER A 13 -44.29 46.47 14.24
C SER A 13 -44.13 47.50 15.37
N SER A 14 -43.63 47.11 16.55
CA SER A 14 -43.69 47.97 17.74
C SER A 14 -42.45 47.93 18.62
N PHE A 15 -41.23 47.99 18.07
CA PHE A 15 -40.03 48.31 18.87
C PHE A 15 -38.90 49.02 18.10
N VAL A 16 -39.19 49.74 17.00
CA VAL A 16 -38.17 50.54 16.27
C VAL A 16 -38.35 52.06 16.43
N PHE A 17 -39.31 52.51 17.25
CA PHE A 17 -39.64 53.94 17.32
C PHE A 17 -39.63 54.49 18.76
N LEU A 18 -38.47 54.52 19.42
CA LEU A 18 -38.17 55.46 20.52
C LEU A 18 -36.67 55.42 20.88
N GLY A 19 -35.89 56.30 20.24
CA GLY A 19 -34.46 56.47 20.51
C GLY A 19 -33.81 57.57 19.67
N SER A 20 -34.56 58.60 19.27
CA SER A 20 -33.99 59.77 18.58
C SER A 20 -33.31 60.69 19.57
N LEU A 21 -32.04 60.42 19.88
CA LEU A 21 -31.08 61.40 20.42
C LEU A 21 -29.69 61.05 19.84
N GLY A 22 -29.44 61.58 18.64
CA GLY A 22 -28.11 61.81 18.05
C GLY A 22 -27.06 60.71 18.17
N LEU A 23 -27.13 59.68 17.32
CA LEU A 23 -25.95 59.00 16.80
C LEU A 23 -25.92 59.22 15.29
N SER A 24 -24.77 59.64 14.79
CA SER A 24 -24.47 59.88 13.39
C SER A 24 -24.64 58.60 12.53
N VAL A 25 -25.11 58.82 11.31
CA VAL A 25 -24.85 58.09 10.04
C VAL A 25 -24.07 56.77 10.16
N LEU A 26 -24.63 55.68 9.61
CA LEU A 26 -23.91 54.42 9.34
C LEU A 26 -22.64 54.74 8.52
N ASP A 27 -21.46 54.50 9.10
CA ASP A 27 -20.14 54.87 8.55
C ASP A 27 -19.56 53.89 7.48
N GLY A 28 -20.33 52.89 7.01
CA GLY A 28 -19.85 51.92 6.00
C GLY A 28 -20.01 52.43 4.56
N LYS A 29 -19.26 51.86 3.60
CA LYS A 29 -19.44 52.16 2.16
C LYS A 29 -20.92 52.02 1.75
N PRO A 30 -21.45 52.98 0.98
CA PRO A 30 -22.84 52.95 0.52
C PRO A 30 -23.07 51.82 -0.49
N VAL A 31 -24.30 51.32 -0.60
CA VAL A 31 -24.67 50.23 -1.54
C VAL A 31 -24.31 50.55 -2.99
N GLU A 32 -24.31 51.83 -3.37
CA GLU A 32 -23.94 52.29 -4.71
C GLU A 32 -22.45 52.04 -5.06
N ALA A 33 -21.62 51.69 -4.07
CA ALA A 33 -20.24 51.25 -4.30
C ALA A 33 -20.15 49.79 -4.78
N PHE A 34 -21.25 49.03 -4.73
CA PHE A 34 -21.31 47.63 -5.15
C PHE A 34 -22.07 47.52 -6.47
N GLU A 35 -21.53 46.74 -7.41
CA GLU A 35 -22.17 46.46 -8.68
C GLU A 35 -23.44 45.62 -8.46
N ASP A 36 -24.54 45.99 -9.13
CA ASP A 36 -25.79 45.21 -9.22
C ASP A 36 -25.64 44.15 -10.30
N ARG A 37 -25.66 42.88 -9.93
CA ARG A 37 -25.47 41.76 -10.87
C ARG A 37 -26.42 40.61 -10.54
N SER A 38 -26.56 39.69 -11.49
CA SER A 38 -27.40 38.50 -11.35
C SER A 38 -26.75 37.31 -12.04
N PHE A 39 -26.88 36.13 -11.44
CA PHE A 39 -26.36 34.89 -11.99
C PHE A 39 -27.48 33.86 -12.15
N THR A 40 -27.36 33.02 -13.18
CA THR A 40 -28.26 31.91 -13.48
C THR A 40 -27.43 30.70 -13.83
N LEU A 41 -27.72 29.56 -13.22
CA LEU A 41 -27.10 28.29 -13.58
C LEU A 41 -28.00 27.51 -14.55
N ASP A 42 -27.44 27.11 -15.69
CA ASP A 42 -28.16 26.33 -16.70
C ASP A 42 -28.76 25.06 -16.09
N GLY A 43 -30.06 24.85 -16.31
CA GLY A 43 -30.79 23.70 -15.77
C GLY A 43 -31.46 23.90 -14.41
N TYR A 44 -31.15 24.99 -13.68
CA TYR A 44 -31.67 25.23 -12.32
C TYR A 44 -32.72 26.36 -12.21
N GLY A 45 -32.97 27.11 -13.29
CA GLY A 45 -34.17 27.94 -13.52
C GLY A 45 -34.33 29.22 -12.67
N ASP A 46 -33.74 29.29 -11.47
CA ASP A 46 -33.76 30.45 -10.59
C ASP A 46 -32.61 31.43 -10.88
N VAL A 47 -32.88 32.72 -10.66
CA VAL A 47 -31.91 33.81 -10.77
C VAL A 47 -31.45 34.20 -9.38
N MET A 48 -30.14 34.23 -9.15
CA MET A 48 -29.51 34.71 -7.92
C MET A 48 -28.99 36.14 -8.14
N PRO A 49 -29.67 37.18 -7.62
CA PRO A 49 -29.10 38.53 -7.55
C PRO A 49 -27.88 38.52 -6.62
N TYR A 50 -26.90 39.38 -6.88
CA TYR A 50 -25.75 39.55 -6.01
C TYR A 50 -25.15 40.94 -6.12
N ARG A 51 -24.44 41.34 -5.07
CA ARG A 51 -23.67 42.58 -5.00
C ARG A 51 -22.20 42.26 -4.98
N LEU A 52 -21.46 42.91 -5.87
CA LEU A 52 -20.02 42.72 -5.99
C LEU A 52 -19.32 44.06 -5.82
N TYR A 53 -18.48 44.17 -4.80
CA TYR A 53 -17.49 45.23 -4.71
C TYR A 53 -16.22 44.79 -5.44
N VAL A 54 -15.82 45.58 -6.43
CA VAL A 54 -14.54 45.44 -7.14
C VAL A 54 -13.57 46.48 -6.58
N PRO A 55 -12.35 46.11 -6.15
CA PRO A 55 -11.36 47.08 -5.67
C PRO A 55 -11.12 48.22 -6.67
N GLU A 56 -11.07 49.48 -6.20
CA GLU A 56 -11.03 50.69 -7.05
C GLU A 56 -9.86 50.72 -8.07
N HIS A 57 -8.82 49.92 -7.86
CA HIS A 57 -7.64 49.77 -8.72
C HIS A 57 -7.33 48.30 -9.04
N TYR A 58 -8.38 47.50 -9.31
CA TYR A 58 -8.23 46.12 -9.75
C TYR A 58 -7.32 46.01 -10.99
N ASP A 59 -6.31 45.15 -10.91
CA ASP A 59 -5.37 44.81 -11.97
C ASP A 59 -5.48 43.31 -12.26
N PRO A 60 -5.96 42.87 -13.43
CA PRO A 60 -6.13 41.45 -13.73
C PRO A 60 -4.81 40.66 -13.78
N ALA A 61 -3.65 41.32 -13.74
CA ALA A 61 -2.35 40.67 -13.61
C ALA A 61 -1.99 40.27 -12.16
N ARG A 62 -2.85 40.61 -11.18
CA ARG A 62 -2.66 40.30 -9.76
C ARG A 62 -3.88 39.56 -9.22
N SER A 63 -3.65 38.57 -8.37
CA SER A 63 -4.72 37.84 -7.69
C SER A 63 -5.12 38.53 -6.37
N TYR A 64 -6.42 38.65 -6.14
CA TYR A 64 -6.98 39.35 -4.97
C TYR A 64 -7.84 38.40 -4.12
N PRO A 65 -7.90 38.59 -2.79
CA PRO A 65 -8.82 37.85 -1.93
C PRO A 65 -10.28 38.09 -2.31
N LEU A 66 -11.13 37.11 -2.00
CA LEU A 66 -12.59 37.20 -2.12
C LEU A 66 -13.24 36.99 -0.75
N ILE A 67 -13.99 37.98 -0.28
CA ILE A 67 -14.77 37.91 0.96
C ILE A 67 -16.24 37.73 0.61
N ILE A 68 -16.83 36.62 1.03
CA ILE A 68 -18.23 36.28 0.77
C ILE A 68 -19.01 36.42 2.08
N ASN A 69 -20.15 37.12 2.05
CA ASN A 69 -20.99 37.27 3.22
C ASN A 69 -22.46 36.99 2.91
N LEU A 70 -22.99 35.92 3.50
CA LEU A 70 -24.36 35.46 3.30
C LEU A 70 -25.32 36.22 4.23
N HIS A 71 -26.40 36.77 3.66
CA HIS A 71 -27.38 37.52 4.43
C HIS A 71 -28.27 36.64 5.33
N GLY A 72 -28.83 37.23 6.38
CA GLY A 72 -29.87 36.62 7.22
C GLY A 72 -31.24 36.57 6.53
N LEU A 73 -32.23 35.93 7.16
CA LEU A 73 -33.55 35.65 6.54
C LEU A 73 -34.24 36.89 5.94
N GLY A 74 -34.07 38.07 6.54
CA GLY A 74 -34.66 39.33 6.06
C GLY A 74 -34.05 39.90 4.76
N GLY A 75 -32.89 39.38 4.34
CA GLY A 75 -32.23 39.74 3.09
C GLY A 75 -32.75 38.98 1.87
N SER A 76 -33.53 37.93 2.08
CA SER A 76 -34.12 37.07 1.05
C SER A 76 -35.11 37.88 0.19
N GLY A 77 -35.13 37.62 -1.12
CA GLY A 77 -35.98 38.40 -2.02
C GLY A 77 -35.36 38.63 -3.39
N GLY A 78 -36.16 39.10 -4.35
CA GLY A 78 -35.66 39.63 -5.64
C GLY A 78 -35.50 41.15 -5.65
N ASN A 79 -35.32 41.77 -4.48
CA ASN A 79 -35.18 43.21 -4.32
C ASN A 79 -33.76 43.56 -3.84
N ASP A 80 -33.00 44.06 -4.80
CA ASP A 80 -31.56 44.36 -4.85
C ASP A 80 -30.94 45.22 -3.69
N LYS A 81 -31.70 45.53 -2.63
CA LYS A 81 -31.22 46.29 -1.47
C LYS A 81 -31.29 45.53 -0.15
N HIS A 82 -32.15 44.54 -0.03
CA HIS A 82 -32.40 43.89 1.26
C HIS A 82 -31.24 43.01 1.73
N MET A 83 -30.48 42.38 0.82
CA MET A 83 -29.34 41.54 1.20
C MET A 83 -28.27 42.32 1.94
N ILE A 84 -27.91 43.53 1.49
CA ILE A 84 -26.87 44.35 2.13
C ILE A 84 -27.28 44.78 3.54
N ASP A 85 -28.54 45.20 3.71
CA ASP A 85 -29.08 45.61 5.03
C ASP A 85 -29.09 44.45 6.04
N HIS A 86 -29.11 43.20 5.57
CA HIS A 86 -29.18 41.99 6.39
C HIS A 86 -27.92 41.11 6.32
N ALA A 87 -26.83 41.59 5.73
CA ALA A 87 -25.54 40.92 5.65
C ALA A 87 -24.62 41.26 6.85
N GLY A 88 -25.20 41.62 7.99
CA GLY A 88 -24.45 41.86 9.23
C GLY A 88 -23.34 42.90 9.10
N GLY A 89 -23.49 43.95 8.30
CA GLY A 89 -22.43 44.94 8.11
C GLY A 89 -21.29 44.51 7.17
N ALA A 90 -21.50 43.55 6.27
CA ALA A 90 -20.53 43.14 5.24
C ALA A 90 -19.90 44.32 4.46
N MET A 91 -20.59 45.45 4.36
CA MET A 91 -20.09 46.68 3.73
C MET A 91 -18.79 47.22 4.35
N TYR A 92 -18.47 46.90 5.62
CA TYR A 92 -17.22 47.34 6.25
C TYR A 92 -15.97 46.71 5.62
N PHE A 93 -16.10 45.57 4.91
CA PHE A 93 -15.02 45.00 4.11
C PHE A 93 -14.75 45.79 2.81
N ALA A 94 -15.59 46.77 2.46
CA ALA A 94 -15.34 47.66 1.32
C ALA A 94 -14.81 49.04 1.76
N ASP A 95 -14.73 49.33 3.06
CA ASP A 95 -14.31 50.64 3.57
C ASP A 95 -12.89 51.01 3.10
N ASP A 96 -12.68 52.30 2.82
CA ASP A 96 -11.41 52.83 2.31
C ASP A 96 -10.23 52.44 3.20
N SER A 97 -10.44 52.42 4.52
CA SER A 97 -9.38 52.10 5.49
C SER A 97 -8.95 50.63 5.45
N PHE A 98 -9.85 49.72 5.09
CA PHE A 98 -9.55 48.31 4.92
C PHE A 98 -9.01 48.04 3.52
N GLN A 99 -9.69 48.53 2.48
CA GLN A 99 -9.28 48.35 1.08
C GLN A 99 -7.93 49.01 0.75
N ALA A 100 -7.53 50.08 1.45
CA ALA A 100 -6.19 50.65 1.30
C ALA A 100 -5.07 49.75 1.86
N ARG A 101 -5.39 48.89 2.85
CA ARG A 101 -4.45 47.94 3.44
C ARG A 101 -4.49 46.61 2.68
N GLU A 102 -5.68 46.12 2.40
CA GLU A 102 -5.98 44.78 1.91
C GLU A 102 -7.03 44.85 0.78
N PRO A 103 -6.65 45.28 -0.44
CA PRO A 103 -7.56 45.31 -1.57
C PRO A 103 -8.18 43.93 -1.82
N SER A 104 -9.50 43.84 -1.82
CA SER A 104 -10.22 42.55 -1.89
C SER A 104 -11.61 42.70 -2.49
N PHE A 105 -12.07 41.66 -3.18
CA PHE A 105 -13.44 41.57 -3.65
C PHE A 105 -14.38 41.29 -2.48
N VAL A 106 -15.58 41.87 -2.50
CA VAL A 106 -16.63 41.57 -1.52
C VAL A 106 -17.89 41.14 -2.27
N LEU A 107 -18.31 39.89 -2.04
CA LEU A 107 -19.48 39.28 -2.66
C LEU A 107 -20.59 39.09 -1.63
N ILE A 108 -21.76 39.67 -1.91
CA ILE A 108 -22.96 39.53 -1.10
C ILE A 108 -24.06 38.98 -2.01
N PRO A 109 -24.21 37.64 -2.12
CA PRO A 109 -25.27 37.04 -2.90
C PRO A 109 -26.62 37.25 -2.21
N GLN A 110 -27.72 37.13 -2.96
CA GLN A 110 -29.08 37.18 -2.46
C GLN A 110 -29.82 35.86 -2.73
N GLU A 111 -30.37 35.26 -1.68
CA GLU A 111 -31.21 34.08 -1.80
C GLU A 111 -32.48 34.37 -2.65
N PRO A 112 -32.74 33.58 -3.71
CA PRO A 112 -33.89 33.79 -4.61
C PRO A 112 -35.23 33.51 -3.94
N SER A 113 -36.24 34.35 -4.20
CA SER A 113 -37.56 34.26 -3.51
C SER A 113 -38.52 33.14 -3.95
N SER A 114 -38.18 32.31 -4.94
CA SER A 114 -39.13 31.44 -5.67
C SER A 114 -39.34 30.03 -5.09
N THR A 115 -38.43 29.51 -4.27
CA THR A 115 -38.50 28.15 -3.69
C THR A 115 -38.00 28.16 -2.25
N SER A 116 -38.50 27.27 -1.39
CA SER A 116 -38.07 27.18 0.02
C SER A 116 -36.57 26.92 0.17
N LYS A 117 -35.85 27.37 1.20
CA LYS A 117 -35.92 28.58 2.06
C LYS A 117 -34.56 28.87 2.75
N HIS A 118 -33.44 28.32 2.28
CA HIS A 118 -32.14 28.42 2.95
C HIS A 118 -30.96 28.21 1.98
N TRP A 119 -29.79 28.80 2.29
CA TRP A 119 -28.58 28.80 1.44
C TRP A 119 -28.09 27.42 0.99
N HIS A 120 -28.33 26.37 1.78
CA HIS A 120 -27.82 25.02 1.54
C HIS A 120 -28.79 24.09 0.80
N GLN A 121 -30.02 24.54 0.56
CA GLN A 121 -31.03 23.73 -0.13
C GLN A 121 -30.88 23.86 -1.64
N SER A 122 -31.13 22.78 -2.38
CA SER A 122 -31.20 22.83 -3.86
C SER A 122 -32.48 23.57 -4.29
N PRO A 123 -32.44 24.46 -5.29
CA PRO A 123 -31.31 24.72 -6.21
C PRO A 123 -30.31 25.80 -5.74
N VAL A 124 -30.59 26.51 -4.64
CA VAL A 124 -29.82 27.67 -4.16
C VAL A 124 -28.34 27.34 -3.95
N ARG A 125 -28.04 26.18 -3.36
CA ARG A 125 -26.66 25.69 -3.18
C ARG A 125 -25.89 25.65 -4.51
N TYR A 126 -26.40 24.96 -5.51
CA TYR A 126 -25.71 24.81 -6.80
C TYR A 126 -25.57 26.14 -7.54
N ILE A 127 -26.58 27.00 -7.46
CA ILE A 127 -26.50 28.33 -8.06
C ILE A 127 -25.44 29.18 -7.36
N PHE A 128 -25.31 29.07 -6.03
CA PHE A 128 -24.23 29.73 -5.30
C PHE A 128 -22.85 29.17 -5.68
N GLU A 129 -22.70 27.85 -5.76
CA GLU A 129 -21.47 27.19 -6.22
C GLU A 129 -21.06 27.67 -7.63
N GLY A 130 -22.00 27.65 -8.58
CA GLY A 130 -21.75 28.13 -9.93
C GLY A 130 -21.48 29.65 -10.00
N LEU A 131 -22.04 30.45 -9.10
CA LEU A 131 -21.71 31.86 -8.99
C LEU A 131 -20.26 32.06 -8.55
N LEU A 132 -19.73 31.23 -7.64
CA LEU A 132 -18.33 31.29 -7.24
C LEU A 132 -17.42 30.97 -8.43
N ASP A 133 -17.71 29.88 -9.15
CA ASP A 133 -16.95 29.50 -10.35
C ASP A 133 -16.95 30.63 -11.39
N ALA A 134 -18.10 31.29 -11.60
CA ALA A 134 -18.21 32.41 -12.55
C ALA A 134 -17.41 33.64 -12.11
N ILE A 135 -17.34 33.94 -10.81
CA ILE A 135 -16.53 35.04 -10.28
C ILE A 135 -15.03 34.75 -10.44
N GLU A 136 -14.61 33.51 -10.18
CA GLU A 136 -13.22 33.06 -10.37
C GLU A 136 -12.82 33.04 -11.86
N GLU A 137 -13.77 32.78 -12.77
CA GLU A 137 -13.53 32.87 -14.21
C GLU A 137 -13.45 34.33 -14.70
N GLU A 138 -14.29 35.23 -14.17
CA GLU A 138 -14.34 36.63 -14.61
C GLU A 138 -13.18 37.47 -14.04
N PHE A 139 -12.76 37.20 -12.80
CA PHE A 139 -11.79 38.01 -12.07
C PHE A 139 -10.57 37.21 -11.61
N SER A 140 -9.41 37.87 -11.51
CA SER A 140 -8.21 37.27 -10.92
C SER A 140 -8.37 37.19 -9.40
N ILE A 141 -9.05 36.12 -8.96
CA ILE A 141 -9.22 35.77 -7.54
C ILE A 141 -8.03 34.91 -7.10
N ASP A 142 -7.57 35.14 -5.87
CA ASP A 142 -6.64 34.26 -5.18
C ASP A 142 -7.44 33.13 -4.53
N GLU A 143 -7.44 31.95 -5.16
CA GLU A 143 -8.21 30.79 -4.72
C GLU A 143 -7.81 30.30 -3.31
N ASP A 144 -6.60 30.63 -2.85
CA ASP A 144 -6.15 30.30 -1.49
C ASP A 144 -6.60 31.34 -0.46
N ARG A 145 -7.33 32.38 -0.87
CA ARG A 145 -7.85 33.47 -0.04
C ARG A 145 -9.33 33.78 -0.33
N ILE A 146 -10.15 32.73 -0.39
CA ILE A 146 -11.61 32.83 -0.43
C ILE A 146 -12.16 32.63 0.97
N TYR A 147 -12.87 33.62 1.50
CA TYR A 147 -13.39 33.62 2.86
C TYR A 147 -14.91 33.61 2.86
N LEU A 148 -15.53 32.80 3.71
CA LEU A 148 -16.98 32.68 3.79
C LEU A 148 -17.52 32.99 5.18
N GLY A 149 -18.42 33.96 5.26
CA GLY A 149 -19.15 34.27 6.48
C GLY A 149 -20.63 34.51 6.21
N GLY A 150 -21.34 34.88 7.26
CA GLY A 150 -22.76 35.16 7.17
C GLY A 150 -23.40 35.40 8.51
N THR A 151 -24.59 36.00 8.51
CA THR A 151 -25.36 36.29 9.73
C THR A 151 -26.66 35.51 9.80
N SER A 152 -26.98 34.92 10.96
CA SER A 152 -28.27 34.24 11.20
C SER A 152 -28.46 33.08 10.22
N MET A 153 -29.50 33.09 9.38
CA MET A 153 -29.66 32.18 8.24
C MET A 153 -28.39 32.09 7.37
N GLY A 154 -27.69 33.20 7.16
CA GLY A 154 -26.42 33.22 6.44
C GLY A 154 -25.25 32.62 7.22
N GLY A 155 -25.27 32.71 8.55
CA GLY A 155 -24.30 32.01 9.41
C GLY A 155 -24.50 30.50 9.36
N HIS A 156 -25.76 30.05 9.38
CA HIS A 156 -26.11 28.65 9.08
C HIS A 156 -25.67 28.24 7.68
N GLY A 157 -25.91 29.10 6.68
CA GLY A 157 -25.44 28.90 5.30
C GLY A 157 -23.93 28.74 5.21
N ALA A 158 -23.14 29.55 5.93
CA ALA A 158 -21.68 29.45 5.93
C ALA A 158 -21.21 28.10 6.49
N TRP A 159 -21.79 27.65 7.61
CA TRP A 159 -21.52 26.33 8.17
C TRP A 159 -21.89 25.21 7.19
N LYS A 160 -23.07 25.27 6.56
CA LYS A 160 -23.50 24.23 5.63
C LYS A 160 -22.68 24.21 4.34
N SER A 161 -22.38 25.37 3.76
CA SER A 161 -21.59 25.47 2.53
C SER A 161 -20.19 24.90 2.68
N VAL A 162 -19.54 25.07 3.84
CA VAL A 162 -18.21 24.46 4.04
C VAL A 162 -18.26 22.93 4.09
N PHE A 163 -19.35 22.31 4.59
CA PHE A 163 -19.44 20.84 4.59
C PHE A 163 -19.52 20.27 3.18
N PHE A 164 -20.13 21.01 2.25
CA PHE A 164 -20.25 20.62 0.86
C PHE A 164 -19.02 20.98 0.01
N MET A 165 -18.27 22.00 0.46
CA MET A 165 -17.08 22.50 -0.21
C MET A 165 -15.92 22.67 0.78
N PRO A 166 -15.48 21.60 1.47
CA PRO A 166 -14.53 21.69 2.59
C PRO A 166 -13.16 22.21 2.17
N ASN A 167 -12.85 22.12 0.87
CA ASN A 167 -11.58 22.54 0.29
C ASN A 167 -11.71 23.80 -0.58
N ARG A 168 -12.81 24.57 -0.49
CA ARG A 168 -12.93 25.84 -1.26
C ARG A 168 -12.56 27.07 -0.45
N PHE A 169 -12.73 27.04 0.87
CA PHE A 169 -12.58 28.23 1.72
C PHE A 169 -11.29 28.20 2.52
N ALA A 170 -10.62 29.36 2.55
CA ALA A 170 -9.43 29.59 3.36
C ALA A 170 -9.75 29.88 4.83
N ALA A 171 -10.94 30.41 5.12
CA ALA A 171 -11.43 30.61 6.48
C ALA A 171 -12.94 30.83 6.52
N LEU A 172 -13.55 30.55 7.67
CA LEU A 172 -14.94 30.89 7.95
C LEU A 172 -15.09 31.95 9.05
N PHE A 173 -16.13 32.78 8.91
CA PHE A 173 -16.52 33.75 9.95
C PHE A 173 -18.05 33.81 10.15
N PRO A 174 -18.68 32.73 10.62
CA PRO A 174 -20.12 32.71 10.87
C PRO A 174 -20.48 33.62 12.05
N THR A 175 -21.66 34.23 11.99
CA THR A 175 -22.19 35.10 13.04
C THR A 175 -23.63 34.74 13.35
N ALA A 176 -23.96 34.52 14.63
CA ALA A 176 -25.27 34.05 15.08
C ALA A 176 -25.79 32.83 14.27
N GLY A 177 -24.89 31.92 13.88
CA GLY A 177 -25.19 30.74 13.07
C GLY A 177 -25.45 29.49 13.92
N TRP A 178 -25.89 28.43 13.26
CA TRP A 178 -26.01 27.08 13.86
C TRP A 178 -25.76 26.02 12.79
N SER A 179 -25.41 24.81 13.18
CA SER A 179 -25.48 23.62 12.32
C SER A 179 -25.43 22.33 13.14
N SER A 180 -25.62 21.20 12.48
CA SER A 180 -25.35 19.84 12.96
C SER A 180 -23.84 19.60 13.14
N SER A 181 -23.44 19.03 14.28
CA SER A 181 -22.04 18.79 14.67
C SER A 181 -21.36 17.62 13.94
N GLY A 182 -22.11 16.64 13.41
CA GLY A 182 -21.54 15.40 12.86
C GLY A 182 -20.58 15.57 11.67
N ASN A 183 -20.62 16.71 10.97
CA ASN A 183 -19.70 17.00 9.85
C ASN A 183 -18.43 17.77 10.28
N ALA A 184 -18.25 18.02 11.59
CA ALA A 184 -17.10 18.74 12.11
C ALA A 184 -15.73 18.15 11.71
N PRO A 185 -15.54 16.81 11.69
CA PRO A 185 -14.25 16.22 11.28
C PRO A 185 -13.83 16.58 9.86
N GLY A 186 -14.79 16.69 8.93
CA GLY A 186 -14.53 17.02 7.52
C GLY A 186 -14.08 18.46 7.28
N ILE A 187 -14.09 19.32 8.30
CA ILE A 187 -13.67 20.74 8.21
C ILE A 187 -12.62 21.12 9.24
N LYS A 188 -11.98 20.14 9.91
CA LYS A 188 -10.99 20.41 10.98
C LYS A 188 -9.79 21.24 10.51
N HIS A 189 -9.46 21.17 9.22
CA HIS A 189 -8.38 21.92 8.58
C HIS A 189 -8.74 23.36 8.23
N VAL A 190 -10.02 23.75 8.29
CA VAL A 190 -10.48 25.10 7.93
C VAL A 190 -10.37 26.01 9.17
N PRO A 191 -9.62 27.12 9.11
CA PRO A 191 -9.64 28.14 10.17
C PRO A 191 -11.03 28.76 10.34
N ILE A 192 -11.52 28.85 11.58
CA ILE A 192 -12.85 29.40 11.87
C ILE A 192 -12.78 30.47 12.96
N TRP A 193 -13.44 31.62 12.73
CA TRP A 193 -13.76 32.59 13.77
C TRP A 193 -15.27 32.77 13.90
N ASP A 194 -15.90 32.07 14.85
CA ASP A 194 -17.35 32.14 15.10
C ASP A 194 -17.70 33.25 16.11
N PHE A 195 -18.85 33.88 15.93
CA PHE A 195 -19.35 34.97 16.77
C PHE A 195 -20.80 34.73 17.20
N HIS A 196 -21.08 34.89 18.50
CA HIS A 196 -22.45 34.85 19.02
C HIS A 196 -22.64 35.82 20.19
N ALA A 197 -23.88 36.23 20.45
CA ALA A 197 -24.24 37.00 21.65
C ALA A 197 -25.03 36.12 22.62
N SER A 198 -24.64 36.09 23.89
CA SER A 198 -25.32 35.31 24.93
C SER A 198 -26.77 35.77 25.20
N ASP A 199 -27.11 37.02 24.84
CA ASP A 199 -28.45 37.60 24.93
C ASP A 199 -29.21 37.57 23.58
N ASP A 200 -28.74 36.79 22.60
CA ASP A 200 -29.49 36.54 21.36
C ASP A 200 -30.80 35.78 21.68
N SER A 201 -31.92 36.42 21.34
CA SER A 201 -33.27 35.90 21.59
C SER A 201 -33.93 35.31 20.35
N VAL A 202 -33.24 35.34 19.19
CA VAL A 202 -33.73 34.84 17.91
C VAL A 202 -33.06 33.52 17.57
N VAL A 203 -31.73 33.48 17.58
CA VAL A 203 -30.95 32.25 17.40
C VAL A 203 -30.30 31.92 18.74
N ASN A 204 -30.50 30.69 19.21
CA ASN A 204 -29.96 30.29 20.49
C ASN A 204 -28.44 30.12 20.40
N VAL A 205 -27.69 30.81 21.26
CA VAL A 205 -26.22 30.73 21.38
C VAL A 205 -25.68 29.30 21.50
N ARG A 206 -26.49 28.35 21.99
CA ARG A 206 -26.13 26.93 22.04
C ARG A 206 -25.75 26.37 20.67
N GLY A 207 -26.32 26.86 19.57
CA GLY A 207 -25.97 26.44 18.21
C GLY A 207 -24.48 26.64 17.89
N SER A 208 -23.97 27.85 18.12
CA SER A 208 -22.53 28.15 17.97
C SER A 208 -21.69 27.34 18.95
N ARG A 209 -22.06 27.31 20.24
CA ARG A 209 -21.28 26.57 21.26
C ARG A 209 -21.11 25.10 20.91
N ASN A 210 -22.18 24.43 20.45
CA ASN A 210 -22.12 23.04 20.05
C ASN A 210 -21.19 22.82 18.84
N MET A 211 -21.27 23.70 17.83
CA MET A 211 -20.46 23.57 16.62
C MET A 211 -18.98 23.85 16.89
N VAL A 212 -18.68 24.91 17.66
CA VAL A 212 -17.33 25.24 18.11
C VAL A 212 -16.71 24.07 18.88
N GLU A 213 -17.45 23.49 19.83
CA GLU A 213 -16.97 22.36 20.61
C GLU A 213 -16.74 21.12 19.74
N ALA A 214 -17.64 20.85 18.79
CA ALA A 214 -17.51 19.72 17.87
C ALA A 214 -16.27 19.84 16.96
N VAL A 215 -16.03 21.01 16.35
CA VAL A 215 -14.83 21.22 15.52
C VAL A 215 -13.56 21.12 16.36
N ARG A 216 -13.57 21.68 17.58
CA ARG A 216 -12.44 21.56 18.51
C ARG A 216 -12.15 20.12 18.92
N ASN A 217 -13.18 19.32 19.19
CA ASN A 217 -13.04 17.91 19.54
C ASN A 217 -12.56 17.07 18.36
N ALA A 218 -12.91 17.46 17.14
CA ALA A 218 -12.41 16.84 15.92
C ALA A 218 -10.97 17.24 15.55
N GLY A 219 -10.29 18.04 16.38
CA GLY A 219 -8.91 18.47 16.15
C GLY A 219 -8.76 19.83 15.46
N GLY A 220 -9.85 20.55 15.19
CA GLY A 220 -9.82 21.82 14.48
C GLY A 220 -9.48 23.04 15.33
N SER A 221 -8.99 24.08 14.66
CA SER A 221 -8.64 25.38 15.27
C SER A 221 -9.79 26.39 15.12
N VAL A 222 -10.42 26.74 16.24
CA VAL A 222 -11.56 27.66 16.26
C VAL A 222 -11.31 28.82 17.22
N VAL A 223 -11.35 30.03 16.67
CA VAL A 223 -11.55 31.25 17.44
C VAL A 223 -13.06 31.42 17.66
N TYR A 224 -13.48 31.66 18.89
CA TYR A 224 -14.89 31.89 19.23
C TYR A 224 -15.01 33.10 20.13
N THR A 225 -15.74 34.11 19.66
CA THR A 225 -16.06 35.30 20.45
C THR A 225 -17.53 35.27 20.85
N GLU A 226 -17.77 35.17 22.16
CA GLU A 226 -19.10 35.29 22.73
C GLU A 226 -19.29 36.65 23.41
N TYR A 227 -20.16 37.49 22.84
CA TYR A 227 -20.52 38.76 23.45
C TYR A 227 -21.53 38.55 24.59
N THR A 228 -21.32 39.24 25.70
CA THR A 228 -22.27 39.27 26.84
C THR A 228 -23.51 40.12 26.56
N SER A 229 -23.46 41.00 25.55
CA SER A 229 -24.61 41.76 25.07
C SER A 229 -24.49 42.07 23.57
N GLY A 230 -25.59 42.46 22.93
CA GLY A 230 -25.61 42.82 21.50
C GLY A 230 -26.78 42.19 20.73
N GLY A 231 -27.42 41.17 21.31
CA GLY A 231 -28.57 40.47 20.73
C GLY A 231 -28.31 39.97 19.31
N HIS A 232 -29.38 39.83 18.52
CA HIS A 232 -29.32 39.25 17.19
C HIS A 232 -28.65 40.13 16.10
N VAL A 233 -28.21 41.34 16.44
CA VAL A 233 -27.58 42.28 15.49
C VAL A 233 -26.06 42.36 15.64
N LEU A 234 -25.45 41.38 16.33
CA LEU A 234 -24.02 41.36 16.60
C LEU A 234 -23.11 41.36 15.36
N GLY A 235 -23.64 40.98 14.18
CA GLY A 235 -22.84 40.80 12.96
C GLY A 235 -22.15 42.10 12.57
N VAL A 236 -22.82 43.23 12.80
CA VAL A 236 -22.28 44.58 12.56
C VAL A 236 -21.05 44.84 13.41
N ALA A 237 -21.04 44.41 14.68
CA ALA A 237 -19.90 44.55 15.57
C ALA A 237 -18.75 43.62 15.15
N ALA A 238 -19.07 42.36 14.81
CA ALA A 238 -18.08 41.38 14.38
C ALA A 238 -17.40 41.78 13.06
N ASN A 239 -18.16 42.12 12.01
CA ASN A 239 -17.61 42.42 10.68
C ASN A 239 -16.88 43.78 10.61
N ARG A 240 -17.13 44.68 11.55
CA ARG A 240 -16.43 45.98 11.65
C ARG A 240 -15.06 45.88 12.31
N GLN A 241 -14.82 44.84 13.12
CA GLN A 241 -13.61 44.79 13.94
C GLN A 241 -12.36 44.57 13.09
N VAL A 242 -11.31 45.35 13.36
CA VAL A 242 -10.06 45.31 12.58
C VAL A 242 -9.30 44.00 12.77
N GLU A 243 -9.51 43.35 13.91
CA GLU A 243 -8.90 42.08 14.30
C GLU A 243 -9.41 40.95 13.40
N LEU A 244 -10.72 40.86 13.14
CA LEU A 244 -11.28 39.87 12.20
C LEU A 244 -10.77 40.13 10.78
N GLN A 245 -10.76 41.40 10.35
CA GLN A 245 -10.23 41.79 9.05
C GLN A 245 -8.78 41.32 8.87
N ASN A 246 -7.91 41.62 9.83
CA ASN A 246 -6.51 41.21 9.79
C ASN A 246 -6.35 39.69 9.88
N TRP A 247 -7.15 39.03 10.71
CA TRP A 247 -7.13 37.57 10.87
C TRP A 247 -7.54 36.85 9.59
N LEU A 248 -8.60 37.29 8.91
CA LEU A 248 -9.00 36.71 7.63
C LEU A 248 -7.86 36.79 6.61
N MET A 249 -7.25 37.97 6.44
CA MET A 249 -6.18 38.17 5.46
C MET A 249 -4.90 37.37 5.77
N ALA A 250 -4.73 36.89 7.01
CA ALA A 250 -3.65 35.98 7.39
C ALA A 250 -3.90 34.53 6.95
N GLN A 251 -5.15 34.11 6.77
CA GLN A 251 -5.45 32.71 6.45
C GLN A 251 -5.17 32.37 4.99
N ARG A 252 -4.75 31.11 4.78
CA ARG A 252 -4.59 30.50 3.46
C ARG A 252 -5.21 29.12 3.47
N ARG A 253 -5.86 28.76 2.38
CA ARG A 253 -6.46 27.44 2.17
C ARG A 253 -5.45 26.32 2.40
N GLY A 254 -5.85 25.30 3.16
CA GLY A 254 -5.02 24.13 3.48
C GLY A 254 -3.80 24.39 4.36
N ARG A 255 -3.65 25.61 4.93
CA ARG A 255 -2.56 25.94 5.85
C ARG A 255 -3.07 26.12 7.28
N PRO A 256 -2.25 25.81 8.30
CA PRO A 256 -2.60 26.10 9.69
C PRO A 256 -2.98 27.56 9.90
N ALA A 257 -3.92 27.80 10.82
CA ALA A 257 -4.39 29.14 11.11
C ALA A 257 -3.23 30.04 11.60
N THR A 258 -3.12 31.24 11.04
CA THR A 258 -2.10 32.23 11.46
C THR A 258 -2.72 33.57 11.81
N GLY A 259 -1.99 34.45 12.49
CA GLY A 259 -2.51 35.77 12.86
C GLY A 259 -3.36 35.75 14.14
N ILE A 260 -3.50 36.93 14.74
CA ILE A 260 -4.07 37.10 16.09
C ILE A 260 -5.60 37.19 16.01
N PRO A 261 -6.37 36.48 16.87
CA PRO A 261 -5.94 35.63 17.99
C PRO A 261 -5.26 34.33 17.56
N LEU A 262 -4.15 33.98 18.22
CA LEU A 262 -3.30 32.83 17.91
C LEU A 262 -2.93 32.07 19.18
N LEU A 263 -3.07 30.75 19.15
CA LEU A 263 -2.40 29.85 20.08
C LEU A 263 -1.39 29.03 19.28
N ASP A 264 -0.13 29.04 19.71
CA ASP A 264 0.98 28.37 19.04
C ASP A 264 1.76 27.50 20.04
N ILE A 265 1.66 26.18 19.90
CA ILE A 265 2.39 25.17 20.65
C ILE A 265 3.77 25.05 20.02
N GLN A 266 4.81 25.48 20.75
CA GLN A 266 6.17 25.58 20.22
C GLN A 266 7.09 24.44 20.65
N SER A 267 6.79 23.78 21.77
CA SER A 267 7.58 22.66 22.27
C SER A 267 6.69 21.55 22.78
N VAL A 268 7.03 20.33 22.36
CA VAL A 268 6.40 19.07 22.76
C VAL A 268 7.52 18.16 23.23
N ILE A 269 7.61 17.92 24.53
CA ILE A 269 8.62 17.04 25.11
C ILE A 269 7.94 15.75 25.56
N LYS A 270 8.30 14.64 24.90
CA LYS A 270 7.82 13.28 25.20
C LYS A 270 8.76 12.59 26.21
N GLY A 271 8.18 12.00 27.25
CA GLY A 271 8.82 11.16 28.27
C GLY A 271 7.74 10.35 28.99
N ASP A 272 7.95 9.92 30.24
CA ASP A 272 6.92 9.23 31.06
C ASP A 272 5.61 10.04 31.18
N THR A 273 5.71 11.37 31.05
CA THR A 273 4.59 12.28 30.88
C THR A 273 4.92 13.31 29.81
N LEU A 274 3.88 13.89 29.20
CA LEU A 274 4.01 14.92 28.18
C LEU A 274 4.11 16.31 28.82
N THR A 275 5.01 17.13 28.28
CA THR A 275 5.13 18.56 28.60
C THR A 275 4.94 19.40 27.33
N LEU A 276 4.09 20.42 27.42
CA LEU A 276 3.77 21.35 26.33
C LEU A 276 4.12 22.78 26.75
N SER A 277 4.64 23.57 25.82
CA SER A 277 4.78 25.02 26.03
C SER A 277 4.60 25.79 24.73
N GLY A 278 4.17 27.04 24.83
CA GLY A 278 3.89 27.85 23.67
C GLY A 278 3.58 29.30 23.98
N ILE A 279 3.06 29.98 22.96
CA ILE A 279 2.63 31.37 23.01
C ILE A 279 1.11 31.42 22.79
N ALA A 280 0.43 32.27 23.55
CA ALA A 280 -0.95 32.64 23.32
C ALA A 280 -1.04 34.16 23.13
N ASN A 281 -1.81 34.60 22.15
CA ASN A 281 -1.97 36.03 21.88
C ASN A 281 -3.39 36.32 21.41
N ASN A 282 -4.14 37.09 22.20
CA ASN A 282 -5.50 37.54 21.89
C ASN A 282 -5.55 38.97 21.30
N GLY A 283 -4.38 39.60 21.07
CA GLY A 283 -4.30 41.03 20.78
C GLY A 283 -4.44 41.86 22.05
N ALA A 284 -4.83 43.13 21.92
CA ALA A 284 -5.12 43.98 23.07
C ALA A 284 -6.65 44.09 23.28
N PRO A 285 -7.18 43.64 24.44
CA PRO A 285 -6.47 43.21 25.65
C PRO A 285 -5.98 41.74 25.55
N GLY A 286 -4.85 41.45 26.21
CA GLY A 286 -4.12 40.18 26.12
C GLY A 286 -4.82 38.96 26.71
N VAL A 287 -4.09 37.85 26.85
CA VAL A 287 -4.63 36.57 27.30
C VAL A 287 -4.80 36.56 28.83
N GLU A 288 -5.97 36.17 29.32
CA GLU A 288 -6.31 36.10 30.74
C GLU A 288 -6.08 34.73 31.36
N ARG A 289 -6.27 33.65 30.59
CA ARG A 289 -6.00 32.26 31.01
C ARG A 289 -5.73 31.35 29.82
N VAL A 290 -4.98 30.28 30.06
CA VAL A 290 -4.77 29.17 29.12
C VAL A 290 -5.14 27.86 29.82
N GLU A 291 -5.99 27.07 29.21
CA GLU A 291 -6.49 25.79 29.73
C GLU A 291 -6.18 24.66 28.75
N TRP A 292 -6.17 23.42 29.24
CA TRP A 292 -5.96 22.24 28.41
C TRP A 292 -6.87 21.08 28.81
N GLN A 293 -7.14 20.21 27.85
CA GLN A 293 -7.93 19.00 28.01
C GLN A 293 -7.40 17.90 27.10
N ASN A 294 -7.41 16.66 27.58
CA ASN A 294 -7.13 15.46 26.78
C ASN A 294 -8.42 14.64 26.63
N ASN A 295 -8.73 14.18 25.41
CA ASN A 295 -9.91 13.33 25.13
C ASN A 295 -9.88 12.02 25.91
N ARG A 296 -8.69 11.47 26.18
CA ARG A 296 -8.50 10.25 26.99
C ARG A 296 -8.37 10.53 28.49
N GLY A 297 -8.67 11.76 28.92
CA GLY A 297 -8.73 12.14 30.33
C GLY A 297 -7.53 12.98 30.79
N GLY A 298 -7.79 13.84 31.78
CA GLY A 298 -6.88 14.89 32.21
C GLY A 298 -7.27 16.25 31.64
N SER A 299 -7.19 17.27 32.49
CA SER A 299 -7.46 18.66 32.12
C SER A 299 -6.86 19.59 33.17
N GLY A 300 -6.58 20.84 32.82
CA GLY A 300 -6.12 21.81 33.80
C GLY A 300 -5.87 23.20 33.22
N THR A 301 -5.29 24.07 34.04
CA THR A 301 -4.85 25.41 33.64
C THR A 301 -3.33 25.39 33.47
N ALA A 302 -2.83 25.99 32.39
CA ALA A 302 -1.39 26.14 32.15
C ALA A 302 -0.77 27.14 33.13
N LEU A 303 0.55 27.03 33.32
CA LEU A 303 1.35 28.04 34.01
C LEU A 303 1.68 29.17 33.03
N GLY A 304 1.20 30.38 33.31
CA GLY A 304 1.37 31.55 32.44
C GLY A 304 0.16 31.83 31.54
N THR A 305 0.23 32.90 30.76
CA THR A 305 -0.84 33.30 29.83
C THR A 305 -0.27 33.53 28.42
N ASP A 306 0.43 34.65 28.21
CA ASP A 306 1.01 34.98 26.90
C ASP A 306 2.14 34.02 26.51
N GLU A 307 3.02 33.69 27.47
CA GLU A 307 3.90 32.52 27.41
C GLU A 307 3.36 31.52 28.43
N TRP A 308 3.11 30.28 27.99
CA TRP A 308 2.45 29.28 28.82
C TRP A 308 3.17 27.93 28.76
N ALA A 309 3.08 27.16 29.85
CA ALA A 309 3.61 25.82 29.93
C ALA A 309 2.68 24.88 30.73
N ILE A 310 2.58 23.63 30.28
CA ILE A 310 1.84 22.54 30.91
C ILE A 310 2.82 21.39 31.10
N SER A 311 2.91 20.84 32.30
CA SER A 311 3.74 19.67 32.60
C SER A 311 2.93 18.56 33.24
N GLY A 312 3.39 17.31 33.07
CA GLY A 312 2.79 16.15 33.72
C GLY A 312 1.48 15.69 33.08
N ILE A 313 1.28 15.90 31.77
CA ILE A 313 0.15 15.34 31.05
C ILE A 313 0.39 13.83 30.91
N VAL A 314 -0.47 13.03 31.53
CA VAL A 314 -0.42 11.56 31.42
C VAL A 314 -1.09 11.16 30.10
N LEU A 315 -0.38 10.38 29.28
CA LEU A 315 -0.90 9.81 28.05
C LEU A 315 -1.51 8.43 28.34
N GLN A 316 -2.57 8.09 27.62
CA GLN A 316 -3.14 6.74 27.61
C GLN A 316 -2.84 6.08 26.27
N GLU A 317 -2.84 4.75 26.22
CA GLU A 317 -2.61 4.01 24.99
C GLU A 317 -3.55 4.45 23.85
N GLY A 318 -2.98 4.54 22.64
CA GLY A 318 -3.61 5.03 21.42
C GLY A 318 -3.59 6.55 21.26
N VAL A 319 -4.42 7.08 20.37
CA VAL A 319 -4.44 8.51 20.01
C VAL A 319 -5.00 9.39 21.14
N ASN A 320 -4.13 10.20 21.72
CA ASN A 320 -4.46 11.28 22.66
C ASN A 320 -4.63 12.59 21.89
N VAL A 321 -5.82 13.17 21.96
CA VAL A 321 -6.17 14.47 21.36
C VAL A 321 -6.13 15.50 22.47
N ILE A 322 -5.06 16.30 22.48
CA ILE A 322 -4.82 17.30 23.52
C ILE A 322 -5.14 18.68 22.95
N ARG A 323 -6.19 19.29 23.48
CA ARG A 323 -6.63 20.63 23.14
C ARG A 323 -6.10 21.62 24.17
N VAL A 324 -5.41 22.66 23.70
CA VAL A 324 -5.03 23.82 24.51
C VAL A 324 -5.87 25.01 24.05
N THR A 325 -6.46 25.76 24.98
CA THR A 325 -7.35 26.89 24.69
C THR A 325 -6.94 28.12 25.49
N GLY A 326 -6.64 29.21 24.80
CA GLY A 326 -6.44 30.54 25.37
C GLY A 326 -7.76 31.30 25.46
N TYR A 327 -7.91 32.11 26.50
CA TYR A 327 -9.07 32.97 26.71
C TYR A 327 -8.62 34.39 27.01
N GLY A 328 -9.30 35.37 26.43
CA GLY A 328 -9.14 36.78 26.74
C GLY A 328 -10.43 37.53 26.45
N PRO A 329 -10.50 38.83 26.74
CA PRO A 329 -11.68 39.63 26.46
C PRO A 329 -11.91 39.80 24.94
N ALA A 330 -13.16 40.01 24.55
CA ALA A 330 -13.50 40.33 23.17
C ALA A 330 -12.77 41.61 22.70
N PRO A 331 -12.40 41.72 21.40
CA PRO A 331 -11.68 42.87 20.89
C PRO A 331 -12.39 44.19 21.19
N VAL A 332 -11.65 45.20 21.67
CA VAL A 332 -12.22 46.50 22.07
C VAL A 332 -12.91 47.21 20.88
N SER A 333 -12.38 47.02 19.68
CA SER A 333 -12.90 47.56 18.43
C SER A 333 -14.32 47.10 18.08
N SER A 334 -14.76 45.94 18.60
CA SER A 334 -16.13 45.44 18.44
C SER A 334 -17.17 46.34 19.12
N GLY A 335 -16.76 47.08 20.15
CA GLY A 335 -17.65 47.92 20.96
C GLY A 335 -18.62 47.14 21.85
N LEU A 336 -18.53 45.80 21.89
CA LEU A 336 -19.35 44.92 22.72
C LEU A 336 -18.49 44.18 23.76
N PRO A 337 -18.95 44.10 25.03
CA PRO A 337 -18.25 43.31 26.04
C PRO A 337 -18.45 41.81 25.79
N GLY A 338 -17.39 41.01 25.93
CA GLY A 338 -17.44 39.57 25.68
C GLY A 338 -16.13 38.87 26.02
N GLU A 339 -16.06 37.58 25.73
CA GLU A 339 -14.85 36.75 25.84
C GLU A 339 -14.54 36.15 24.45
N THR A 340 -13.26 36.12 24.09
CA THR A 340 -12.72 35.40 22.95
C THR A 340 -11.90 34.22 23.44
N SER A 341 -12.20 33.04 22.90
CA SER A 341 -11.42 31.81 23.11
C SER A 341 -10.82 31.35 21.80
N PHE A 342 -9.61 30.80 21.82
CA PHE A 342 -8.91 30.30 20.63
C PHE A 342 -8.03 29.12 21.02
N ASN A 343 -7.99 28.09 20.16
CA ASN A 343 -7.36 26.83 20.50
C ASN A 343 -6.40 26.32 19.42
N GLN A 344 -5.50 25.45 19.85
CA GLN A 344 -4.76 24.54 19.00
C GLN A 344 -4.90 23.14 19.58
N VAL A 345 -4.91 22.14 18.70
CA VAL A 345 -4.98 20.74 19.08
C VAL A 345 -3.72 20.05 18.58
N ILE A 346 -3.20 19.12 19.39
CA ILE A 346 -2.19 18.16 18.96
C ILE A 346 -2.74 16.76 19.15
N GLU A 347 -2.43 15.90 18.20
CA GLU A 347 -2.71 14.48 18.28
C GLU A 347 -1.38 13.78 18.58
N ILE A 348 -1.37 12.94 19.62
CA ILE A 348 -0.23 12.12 19.99
C ILE A 348 -0.72 10.69 20.05
N ASP A 349 -0.32 9.91 19.05
CA ASP A 349 -0.42 8.47 19.14
C ASP A 349 0.62 7.96 20.14
N TYR A 350 0.13 7.40 21.23
CA TYR A 350 0.96 6.88 22.31
C TYR A 350 0.86 5.36 22.31
N VAL A 351 1.87 4.73 21.73
CA VAL A 351 2.12 3.31 21.88
C VAL A 351 3.16 3.17 22.99
N PRO A 352 2.85 2.49 24.11
CA PRO A 352 3.89 2.17 25.09
C PRO A 352 4.97 1.35 24.39
N THR A 353 6.25 1.72 24.56
CA THR A 353 7.35 0.93 24.00
C THR A 353 7.42 -0.40 24.73
N VAL A 354 6.78 -1.41 24.15
CA VAL A 354 6.99 -2.81 24.50
C VAL A 354 8.10 -3.31 23.58
N ASP A 355 9.00 -4.13 24.10
CA ASP A 355 9.95 -4.85 23.27
C ASP A 355 9.16 -5.79 22.35
N VAL A 356 9.30 -5.61 21.03
CA VAL A 356 8.62 -6.38 19.98
C VAL A 356 9.59 -7.19 19.14
N SER A 357 10.89 -7.12 19.44
CA SER A 357 11.91 -7.84 18.67
C SER A 357 12.01 -9.27 19.20
N PRO A 358 11.76 -10.30 18.38
CA PRO A 358 11.91 -11.68 18.84
C PRO A 358 13.38 -12.02 19.13
N PRO A 359 13.64 -12.85 20.16
CA PRO A 359 14.98 -13.31 20.47
C PRO A 359 15.55 -14.16 19.31
N THR A 360 16.85 -14.02 19.02
CA THR A 360 17.55 -14.87 18.05
C THR A 360 17.88 -16.24 18.65
N LEU A 361 17.71 -17.32 17.86
CA LEU A 361 17.98 -18.70 18.26
C LEU A 361 18.86 -19.41 17.21
N GLN A 362 19.94 -20.04 17.66
CA GLN A 362 20.82 -20.88 16.84
C GLN A 362 21.10 -22.20 17.54
N VAL A 363 20.92 -23.33 16.84
CA VAL A 363 21.33 -24.67 17.31
C VAL A 363 22.63 -25.11 16.64
N ASP A 364 23.69 -25.31 17.43
CA ASP A 364 25.03 -25.68 16.95
C ASP A 364 25.31 -27.19 16.97
N VAL A 365 24.57 -27.93 17.82
CA VAL A 365 24.76 -29.36 18.06
C VAL A 365 23.40 -30.03 18.12
N PRO A 366 23.19 -31.17 17.43
CA PRO A 366 24.08 -31.80 16.46
C PRO A 366 24.24 -30.97 15.18
N VAL A 367 25.37 -31.12 14.48
CA VAL A 367 25.51 -30.58 13.12
C VAL A 367 24.61 -31.39 12.20
N LEU A 368 23.59 -30.74 11.63
CA LEU A 368 22.67 -31.35 10.69
C LEU A 368 23.37 -31.56 9.33
N VAL A 369 23.07 -32.67 8.67
CA VAL A 369 23.49 -32.93 7.28
C VAL A 369 22.21 -33.00 6.47
N SER A 370 21.99 -32.04 5.57
CA SER A 370 20.76 -31.91 4.77
C SER A 370 19.47 -31.90 5.62
N GLY A 371 19.45 -31.08 6.67
CA GLY A 371 18.26 -30.84 7.50
C GLY A 371 17.84 -31.98 8.45
N ARG A 372 18.60 -33.09 8.49
CA ARG A 372 18.25 -34.27 9.29
C ARG A 372 19.47 -34.85 10.02
N PHE A 373 19.24 -35.45 11.18
CA PHE A 373 20.26 -36.19 11.91
C PHE A 373 19.82 -37.65 12.12
N GLU A 374 20.59 -38.61 11.60
CA GLU A 374 20.31 -40.03 11.81
C GLU A 374 21.14 -40.59 12.97
N THR A 375 20.49 -41.39 13.83
CA THR A 375 21.16 -42.03 14.95
C THR A 375 20.55 -43.40 15.27
N THR A 376 21.30 -44.20 16.02
CA THR A 376 20.79 -45.43 16.65
C THR A 376 20.67 -45.28 18.17
N ALA A 377 21.11 -44.15 18.73
CA ALA A 377 21.05 -43.85 20.16
C ALA A 377 19.61 -43.53 20.59
N SER A 378 19.27 -43.86 21.84
CA SER A 378 17.96 -43.59 22.44
C SER A 378 17.82 -42.17 23.02
N SER A 379 18.82 -41.31 22.85
CA SER A 379 18.79 -39.90 23.24
C SER A 379 19.85 -39.11 22.46
N ILE A 380 19.67 -37.79 22.37
CA ILE A 380 20.59 -36.86 21.72
C ILE A 380 20.83 -35.63 22.59
N VAL A 381 22.05 -35.10 22.54
CA VAL A 381 22.36 -33.80 23.14
C VAL A 381 22.20 -32.73 22.07
N ILE A 382 21.37 -31.74 22.36
CA ILE A 382 21.21 -30.52 21.57
C ILE A 382 21.80 -29.33 22.33
N GLY A 383 22.27 -28.31 21.61
CA GLY A 383 22.75 -27.07 22.23
C GLY A 383 23.16 -26.01 21.22
N GLY A 384 23.23 -24.77 21.68
CA GLY A 384 23.54 -23.61 20.84
C GLY A 384 23.52 -22.29 21.59
N VAL A 385 23.21 -21.21 20.88
CA VAL A 385 23.24 -19.83 21.38
C VAL A 385 21.87 -19.17 21.20
N ALA A 386 21.45 -18.37 22.17
CA ALA A 386 20.31 -17.48 22.04
C ALA A 386 20.70 -16.06 22.48
N ALA A 387 20.17 -15.04 21.82
CA ALA A 387 20.47 -13.65 22.14
C ALA A 387 19.28 -12.75 21.82
N ASP A 388 19.16 -11.67 22.58
CA ASP A 388 18.04 -10.73 22.48
C ASP A 388 18.53 -9.29 22.69
N ASN A 389 17.80 -8.29 22.20
CA ASN A 389 18.13 -6.86 22.38
C ASN A 389 17.93 -6.37 23.82
N GLU A 390 17.05 -6.99 24.60
CA GLU A 390 16.91 -6.73 26.03
C GLU A 390 17.40 -7.90 26.89
N SER A 391 16.70 -9.04 26.87
CA SER A 391 17.11 -10.25 27.60
C SER A 391 16.29 -11.50 27.29
N VAL A 392 16.98 -12.65 27.16
CA VAL A 392 16.35 -13.98 27.06
C VAL A 392 15.83 -14.44 28.43
N ALA A 393 14.55 -14.79 28.52
CA ALA A 393 13.90 -15.26 29.74
C ALA A 393 13.90 -16.79 29.88
N SER A 394 13.70 -17.53 28.79
CA SER A 394 13.65 -19.01 28.83
C SER A 394 14.14 -19.67 27.54
N VAL A 395 14.69 -20.88 27.65
CA VAL A 395 14.96 -21.79 26.52
C VAL A 395 14.37 -23.17 26.88
N ALA A 396 13.43 -23.66 26.09
CA ALA A 396 12.75 -24.93 26.28
C ALA A 396 12.81 -25.80 25.01
N TRP A 397 12.52 -27.09 25.15
CA TRP A 397 12.40 -28.01 24.03
C TRP A 397 11.18 -28.92 24.18
N SER A 398 10.61 -29.31 23.06
CA SER A 398 9.63 -30.39 22.95
C SER A 398 10.04 -31.34 21.85
N SER A 399 9.61 -32.60 21.96
CA SER A 399 9.91 -33.67 21.02
C SER A 399 8.68 -34.52 20.83
N VAL A 400 8.26 -34.71 19.58
CA VAL A 400 7.22 -35.66 19.21
C VAL A 400 7.91 -36.89 18.64
N PRO A 401 7.71 -38.10 19.22
CA PRO A 401 6.79 -38.43 20.31
C PRO A 401 7.40 -38.41 21.73
N ALA A 402 8.67 -38.02 21.91
CA ALA A 402 9.45 -38.31 23.13
C ALA A 402 9.22 -37.40 24.37
N GLY A 403 8.36 -36.37 24.29
CA GLY A 403 8.00 -35.47 25.41
C GLY A 403 8.68 -34.10 25.38
N SER A 404 8.63 -33.31 26.46
CA SER A 404 9.20 -31.95 26.53
C SER A 404 9.99 -31.68 27.82
N GLY A 405 10.77 -30.60 27.84
CA GLY A 405 11.49 -30.13 29.02
C GLY A 405 12.27 -28.82 28.81
N ASP A 406 12.94 -28.35 29.86
CA ASP A 406 13.74 -27.12 29.82
C ASP A 406 15.18 -27.39 29.38
N ALA A 407 15.81 -26.42 28.72
CA ALA A 407 17.24 -26.44 28.46
C ALA A 407 18.04 -25.89 29.66
N SER A 408 19.32 -26.27 29.75
CA SER A 408 20.26 -25.76 30.74
C SER A 408 21.06 -24.59 30.15
N GLY A 409 20.80 -23.37 30.64
CA GLY A 409 21.41 -22.12 30.16
C GLY A 409 20.43 -21.26 29.35
N LEU A 410 20.69 -19.96 29.25
CA LEU A 410 19.86 -19.00 28.49
C LEU A 410 20.59 -18.52 27.24
N GLU A 411 21.74 -17.84 27.40
CA GLU A 411 22.53 -17.36 26.26
C GLU A 411 23.31 -18.48 25.54
N VAL A 412 23.89 -19.40 26.31
CA VAL A 412 24.51 -20.63 25.78
C VAL A 412 23.81 -21.79 26.47
N TRP A 413 23.05 -22.55 25.71
CA TRP A 413 22.09 -23.51 26.23
C TRP A 413 22.38 -24.92 25.72
N SER A 414 21.94 -25.92 26.49
CA SER A 414 22.02 -27.34 26.09
C SER A 414 20.92 -28.18 26.73
N ALA A 415 20.46 -29.22 26.03
CA ALA A 415 19.49 -30.18 26.54
C ALA A 415 19.82 -31.60 26.09
N ASN A 416 19.43 -32.61 26.87
CA ASN A 416 19.54 -34.01 26.49
C ASN A 416 18.14 -34.59 26.26
N VAL A 417 17.79 -34.79 25.00
CA VAL A 417 16.46 -35.13 24.51
C VAL A 417 16.37 -36.65 24.30
N PRO A 418 15.43 -37.37 24.95
CA PRO A 418 15.17 -38.78 24.65
C PRO A 418 14.60 -38.94 23.23
N LEU A 419 14.85 -40.10 22.60
CA LEU A 419 14.39 -40.41 21.25
C LEU A 419 13.63 -41.74 21.22
N GLU A 420 12.45 -41.74 20.61
CA GLU A 420 11.70 -42.95 20.25
C GLU A 420 12.14 -43.49 18.88
N GLU A 421 11.80 -44.74 18.55
CA GLU A 421 12.12 -45.31 17.23
C GLU A 421 11.33 -44.61 16.11
N GLY A 422 11.99 -44.37 14.98
CA GLY A 422 11.41 -43.58 13.89
C GLY A 422 11.82 -42.10 13.95
N GLU A 423 11.04 -41.25 13.31
CA GLU A 423 11.29 -39.80 13.27
C GLU A 423 10.92 -39.16 14.60
N ASN A 424 11.82 -38.34 15.14
CA ASN A 424 11.59 -37.49 16.29
C ASN A 424 11.69 -36.04 15.83
N VAL A 425 10.62 -35.27 15.98
CA VAL A 425 10.59 -33.85 15.65
C VAL A 425 10.80 -33.07 16.94
N ILE A 426 11.96 -32.42 17.08
CA ILE A 426 12.35 -31.67 18.26
C ILE A 426 12.20 -30.18 17.99
N THR A 427 11.29 -29.50 18.68
CA THR A 427 11.14 -28.03 18.60
C THR A 427 11.84 -27.40 19.79
N VAL A 428 12.78 -26.49 19.54
CA VAL A 428 13.40 -25.63 20.55
C VAL A 428 12.68 -24.29 20.53
N THR A 429 12.29 -23.78 21.68
CA THR A 429 11.59 -22.50 21.84
C THR A 429 12.41 -21.61 22.77
N VAL A 430 12.64 -20.37 22.36
CA VAL A 430 13.26 -19.34 23.21
C VAL A 430 12.29 -18.19 23.39
N GLU A 431 12.19 -17.65 24.60
CA GLU A 431 11.28 -16.56 24.96
C GLU A 431 12.05 -15.47 25.69
N ASP A 432 11.79 -14.21 25.39
CA ASP A 432 12.34 -13.05 26.09
C ASP A 432 11.48 -12.64 27.31
N THR A 433 11.81 -11.54 27.98
CA THR A 433 11.04 -11.05 29.12
C THR A 433 9.74 -10.31 28.77
N ALA A 434 9.57 -9.94 27.50
CA ALA A 434 8.37 -9.29 26.96
C ALA A 434 7.35 -10.30 26.40
N GLY A 435 7.75 -11.56 26.24
CA GLY A 435 6.93 -12.64 25.71
C GLY A 435 7.16 -12.93 24.22
N ASN A 436 8.10 -12.24 23.56
CA ASN A 436 8.44 -12.56 22.17
C ASN A 436 9.20 -13.88 22.13
N CYS A 437 8.98 -14.66 21.08
CA CYS A 437 9.57 -15.99 20.98
C CYS A 437 10.14 -16.30 19.60
N ALA A 438 11.17 -17.15 19.57
CA ALA A 438 11.66 -17.76 18.35
C ALA A 438 11.77 -19.27 18.53
N GLN A 439 11.58 -20.00 17.43
CA GLN A 439 11.61 -21.45 17.42
C GLN A 439 12.59 -21.99 16.40
N GLN A 440 13.09 -23.20 16.65
CA GLN A 440 13.86 -23.96 15.68
C GLN A 440 13.52 -25.45 15.77
N ILE A 441 13.20 -26.06 14.64
CA ILE A 441 12.83 -27.47 14.54
C ILE A 441 14.03 -28.32 14.09
N LEU A 442 14.29 -29.42 14.79
CA LEU A 442 15.27 -30.44 14.43
C LEU A 442 14.59 -31.79 14.18
N ARG A 443 14.86 -32.39 13.02
CA ARG A 443 14.37 -33.73 12.67
C ARG A 443 15.46 -34.77 12.91
N VAL A 444 15.21 -35.65 13.87
CA VAL A 444 16.13 -36.71 14.28
C VAL A 444 15.53 -38.08 14.01
N MET A 445 16.11 -38.82 13.06
CA MET A 445 15.67 -40.18 12.78
C MET A 445 16.44 -41.18 13.63
N ARG A 446 15.69 -41.96 14.41
CA ARG A 446 16.21 -43.17 15.05
C ARG A 446 15.92 -44.39 14.18
N VAL A 447 16.90 -44.83 13.40
CA VAL A 447 16.74 -45.90 12.40
C VAL A 447 16.72 -47.30 13.05
N SER A 448 15.74 -48.13 12.65
CA SER A 448 15.57 -49.54 13.05
C SER A 448 15.88 -50.50 11.89
N THR A 449 15.94 -51.81 12.15
CA THR A 449 16.29 -52.86 11.14
C THR A 449 15.12 -53.80 10.81
N VAL A 450 13.88 -53.40 11.10
CA VAL A 450 12.66 -54.22 10.97
C VAL A 450 11.56 -53.38 10.31
N ASN A 451 10.83 -53.96 9.35
CA ASN A 451 9.71 -53.31 8.63
C ASN A 451 8.61 -52.82 9.60
N ALA A 452 8.18 -51.57 9.43
CA ALA A 452 7.12 -50.92 10.21
C ALA A 452 5.98 -50.45 9.29
N PRO A 453 4.71 -50.51 9.76
CA PRO A 453 3.57 -50.06 8.95
C PRO A 453 3.64 -48.56 8.63
N PRO A 454 3.06 -48.10 7.50
CA PRO A 454 2.99 -46.69 7.16
C PRO A 454 2.30 -45.88 8.26
N ASN A 455 2.86 -44.73 8.60
CA ASN A 455 2.22 -43.71 9.42
C ASN A 455 1.36 -42.81 8.53
N VAL A 456 0.08 -42.65 8.85
CA VAL A 456 -0.88 -41.91 8.03
C VAL A 456 -1.63 -40.92 8.92
N LEU A 457 -1.65 -39.65 8.53
CA LEU A 457 -2.49 -38.61 9.11
C LEU A 457 -3.26 -37.92 7.99
N ALA A 458 -4.59 -37.91 8.09
CA ALA A 458 -5.47 -37.30 7.09
C ALA A 458 -5.58 -35.77 7.23
N GLY A 459 -4.92 -35.18 8.23
CA GLY A 459 -4.97 -33.75 8.51
C GLY A 459 -6.00 -33.39 9.60
N PRO A 460 -5.99 -32.13 10.07
CA PRO A 460 -6.93 -31.64 11.08
C PRO A 460 -8.35 -31.49 10.51
N ASP A 461 -9.36 -31.59 11.38
CA ASP A 461 -10.74 -31.27 11.02
C ASP A 461 -10.86 -29.83 10.51
N ALA A 462 -11.66 -29.61 9.46
CA ALA A 462 -11.75 -28.32 8.76
C ALA A 462 -13.19 -27.80 8.69
N THR A 463 -13.37 -26.47 8.64
CA THR A 463 -14.68 -25.83 8.40
C THR A 463 -14.57 -24.85 7.24
N ILE A 464 -15.49 -24.92 6.27
CA ILE A 464 -15.58 -23.97 5.14
C ILE A 464 -16.95 -23.27 5.12
N ILE A 465 -16.98 -21.98 4.82
CA ILE A 465 -18.20 -21.14 4.78
C ILE A 465 -18.57 -20.82 3.33
N ALA A 466 -19.84 -21.04 2.96
CA ALA A 466 -20.34 -20.68 1.62
C ALA A 466 -20.12 -19.19 1.30
N PRO A 467 -19.72 -18.82 0.06
CA PRO A 467 -19.86 -19.61 -1.17
C PRO A 467 -18.64 -20.48 -1.54
N GLU A 468 -17.67 -20.69 -0.65
CA GLU A 468 -16.55 -21.57 -0.95
C GLU A 468 -16.95 -23.06 -0.99
N HIS A 469 -16.36 -23.80 -1.93
CA HIS A 469 -16.74 -25.18 -2.25
C HIS A 469 -15.55 -26.12 -2.48
N SER A 470 -14.33 -25.73 -2.11
CA SER A 470 -13.12 -26.56 -2.27
C SER A 470 -12.12 -26.36 -1.14
N LEU A 471 -11.39 -27.40 -0.77
CA LEU A 471 -10.37 -27.42 0.27
C LEU A 471 -9.16 -28.22 -0.20
N LEU A 472 -7.95 -27.72 0.02
CA LEU A 472 -6.72 -28.51 -0.13
C LEU A 472 -6.55 -29.41 1.11
N MET A 473 -6.35 -30.71 0.90
CA MET A 473 -6.21 -31.66 2.00
C MET A 473 -4.76 -31.68 2.50
N GLU A 474 -4.51 -31.18 3.70
CA GLU A 474 -3.19 -31.17 4.32
C GLU A 474 -2.94 -32.49 5.07
N SER A 475 -2.23 -33.43 4.42
CA SER A 475 -2.03 -34.78 4.96
C SER A 475 -0.57 -35.23 4.97
N TYR A 476 -0.27 -36.22 5.81
CA TYR A 476 1.06 -36.79 5.98
C TYR A 476 1.03 -38.31 5.82
N VAL A 477 1.99 -38.84 5.05
CA VAL A 477 2.27 -40.28 4.99
C VAL A 477 3.78 -40.50 5.12
N GLY A 478 4.18 -41.19 6.18
CA GLY A 478 5.55 -41.61 6.42
C GLY A 478 5.66 -43.14 6.33
N ASP A 479 6.69 -43.63 5.66
CA ASP A 479 6.92 -45.06 5.45
C ASP A 479 8.42 -45.34 5.54
N ASP A 480 8.80 -46.50 6.08
CA ASP A 480 10.21 -46.85 6.25
C ASP A 480 10.87 -47.37 4.95
N GLY A 481 10.11 -47.40 3.85
CA GLY A 481 10.52 -47.83 2.52
C GLY A 481 10.59 -49.35 2.37
N LEU A 482 10.17 -50.12 3.37
CA LEU A 482 10.12 -51.56 3.37
C LEU A 482 8.65 -52.04 3.36
N PRO A 483 8.32 -53.17 2.72
CA PRO A 483 9.08 -53.79 1.65
C PRO A 483 9.09 -52.93 0.37
N ASN A 484 8.19 -51.96 0.23
CA ASN A 484 8.12 -51.00 -0.88
C ASN A 484 7.56 -49.67 -0.36
N ALA A 485 7.74 -48.59 -1.11
CA ALA A 485 7.10 -47.30 -0.80
C ALA A 485 5.56 -47.40 -0.76
N ALA A 486 4.96 -46.69 0.19
CA ALA A 486 3.51 -46.67 0.39
C ALA A 486 2.72 -46.04 -0.78
N THR A 487 1.59 -46.66 -1.12
CA THR A 487 0.60 -46.20 -2.11
C THR A 487 -0.59 -45.56 -1.43
N LEU A 488 -1.13 -44.46 -1.98
CA LEU A 488 -2.14 -43.62 -1.31
C LEU A 488 -3.52 -43.70 -1.96
N LEU A 489 -4.57 -43.56 -1.16
CA LEU A 489 -5.94 -43.42 -1.65
C LEU A 489 -6.83 -42.59 -0.71
N TRP A 490 -7.41 -41.52 -1.26
CA TRP A 490 -8.46 -40.72 -0.63
C TRP A 490 -9.86 -41.21 -0.98
N THR A 491 -10.71 -41.35 0.04
CA THR A 491 -12.12 -41.72 -0.14
C THR A 491 -13.05 -40.92 0.76
N GLN A 492 -14.30 -40.71 0.32
CA GLN A 492 -15.36 -40.20 1.18
C GLN A 492 -15.98 -41.35 1.96
N VAL A 493 -15.90 -41.31 3.30
CA VAL A 493 -16.49 -42.31 4.19
C VAL A 493 -17.96 -41.99 4.49
N SER A 494 -18.27 -40.72 4.79
CA SER A 494 -19.65 -40.29 5.08
C SER A 494 -19.91 -38.82 4.74
N GLY A 495 -21.17 -38.38 4.86
CA GLY A 495 -21.63 -37.03 4.50
C GLY A 495 -22.46 -36.98 3.21
N PRO A 496 -22.82 -35.77 2.74
CA PRO A 496 -23.52 -35.59 1.46
C PRO A 496 -22.75 -36.20 0.29
N PRO A 497 -23.38 -36.91 -0.66
CA PRO A 497 -22.65 -37.56 -1.73
C PRO A 497 -22.12 -36.56 -2.76
N GLY A 498 -20.90 -36.81 -3.26
CA GLY A 498 -20.36 -36.15 -4.45
C GLY A 498 -19.08 -35.34 -4.21
N VAL A 499 -18.31 -35.65 -3.17
CA VAL A 499 -16.95 -35.09 -3.03
C VAL A 499 -16.09 -35.54 -4.22
N VAL A 500 -15.42 -34.59 -4.86
CA VAL A 500 -14.50 -34.85 -5.98
C VAL A 500 -13.10 -34.41 -5.59
N PHE A 501 -12.15 -35.34 -5.65
CA PHE A 501 -10.71 -35.05 -5.54
C PHE A 501 -10.15 -34.83 -6.94
N ASP A 502 -9.22 -33.89 -7.09
CA ASP A 502 -8.47 -33.66 -8.33
C ASP A 502 -7.52 -34.82 -8.66
N ASP A 503 -6.81 -35.36 -7.66
CA ASP A 503 -6.08 -36.63 -7.74
C ASP A 503 -6.20 -37.41 -6.41
N PRO A 504 -7.08 -38.43 -6.31
CA PRO A 504 -7.26 -39.18 -5.07
C PRO A 504 -6.04 -40.02 -4.64
N ALA A 505 -4.99 -40.14 -5.47
CA ALA A 505 -3.74 -40.81 -5.10
C ALA A 505 -2.62 -39.83 -4.71
N ALA A 506 -2.87 -38.51 -4.78
CA ALA A 506 -1.93 -37.51 -4.33
C ALA A 506 -1.87 -37.46 -2.80
N ILE A 507 -0.71 -37.06 -2.26
CA ILE A 507 -0.55 -36.82 -0.83
C ILE A 507 -1.35 -35.60 -0.35
N ARG A 508 -1.60 -34.61 -1.22
CA ARG A 508 -2.42 -33.43 -0.90
C ARG A 508 -3.37 -33.05 -2.05
N PRO A 509 -4.50 -33.75 -2.22
CA PRO A 509 -5.48 -33.41 -3.23
C PRO A 509 -6.34 -32.20 -2.84
N VAL A 510 -6.94 -31.54 -3.82
CA VAL A 510 -8.04 -30.60 -3.63
C VAL A 510 -9.38 -31.34 -3.64
N ALA A 511 -10.08 -31.34 -2.51
CA ALA A 511 -11.43 -31.88 -2.36
C ALA A 511 -12.48 -30.80 -2.68
N ARG A 512 -13.49 -31.13 -3.50
CA ARG A 512 -14.61 -30.22 -3.85
C ARG A 512 -15.93 -30.72 -3.27
N PHE A 513 -16.67 -29.83 -2.60
CA PHE A 513 -17.87 -30.16 -1.84
C PHE A 513 -19.13 -29.59 -2.50
N PRO A 514 -20.08 -30.44 -2.93
CA PRO A 514 -21.24 -29.99 -3.71
C PRO A 514 -22.37 -29.38 -2.86
N LYS A 515 -22.34 -29.54 -1.53
CA LYS A 515 -23.42 -29.14 -0.61
C LYS A 515 -22.90 -28.75 0.77
N VAL A 516 -23.68 -27.94 1.49
CA VAL A 516 -23.53 -27.70 2.93
C VAL A 516 -23.76 -29.01 3.71
N GLY A 517 -22.95 -29.27 4.74
CA GLY A 517 -23.01 -30.47 5.59
C GLY A 517 -21.64 -30.92 6.09
N ASP A 518 -21.64 -31.92 6.98
CA ASP A 518 -20.41 -32.54 7.50
C ASP A 518 -20.01 -33.74 6.63
N TYR A 519 -18.75 -33.79 6.26
CA TYR A 519 -18.12 -34.83 5.45
C TYR A 519 -17.06 -35.53 6.28
N VAL A 520 -16.97 -36.85 6.18
CA VAL A 520 -15.83 -37.60 6.73
C VAL A 520 -15.06 -38.18 5.56
N LEU A 521 -13.80 -37.79 5.44
CA LEU A 521 -12.87 -38.23 4.39
C LEU A 521 -11.80 -39.13 5.02
N GLU A 522 -11.34 -40.14 4.29
CA GLU A 522 -10.34 -41.10 4.75
C GLU A 522 -9.18 -41.18 3.77
N LEU A 523 -7.96 -41.07 4.32
CA LEU A 523 -6.71 -41.36 3.61
C LEU A 523 -6.24 -42.74 4.02
N THR A 524 -5.94 -43.60 3.04
CA THR A 524 -5.32 -44.91 3.27
C THR A 524 -3.95 -44.96 2.60
N ALA A 525 -2.93 -45.46 3.30
CA ALA A 525 -1.62 -45.77 2.74
C ALA A 525 -1.27 -47.26 2.89
N CYS A 526 -0.65 -47.85 1.86
CA CYS A 526 -0.24 -49.26 1.83
C CYS A 526 1.16 -49.49 1.23
N ASP A 527 2.08 -50.12 1.96
CA ASP A 527 3.48 -50.45 1.55
C ASP A 527 3.62 -51.85 0.87
N GLY A 528 2.50 -52.58 0.80
CA GLY A 528 2.40 -53.94 0.25
C GLY A 528 2.41 -55.06 1.30
N GLU A 529 2.77 -54.77 2.56
CA GLU A 529 2.62 -55.68 3.71
C GLU A 529 1.57 -55.17 4.71
N TYR A 530 1.53 -53.86 4.97
CA TYR A 530 0.62 -53.17 5.85
C TYR A 530 -0.20 -52.10 5.10
N CYS A 531 -1.41 -51.86 5.60
CA CYS A 531 -2.26 -50.75 5.19
C CYS A 531 -2.79 -50.06 6.44
N VAL A 532 -2.61 -48.75 6.51
CA VAL A 532 -3.07 -47.91 7.62
C VAL A 532 -3.92 -46.78 7.04
N SER A 533 -4.96 -46.38 7.76
CA SER A 533 -5.87 -45.32 7.34
C SER A 533 -6.16 -44.36 8.48
N ASP A 534 -6.44 -43.11 8.13
CA ASP A 534 -6.85 -42.05 9.05
C ASP A 534 -8.00 -41.23 8.45
N GLN A 535 -8.80 -40.58 9.31
CA GLN A 535 -10.01 -39.85 8.92
C GLN A 535 -9.99 -38.40 9.37
N VAL A 536 -10.59 -37.53 8.55
CA VAL A 536 -10.76 -36.10 8.81
C VAL A 536 -12.22 -35.68 8.59
N VAL A 537 -12.72 -34.80 9.45
CA VAL A 537 -14.06 -34.21 9.35
C VAL A 537 -14.00 -32.84 8.69
N VAL A 538 -14.74 -32.63 7.61
CA VAL A 538 -14.89 -31.34 6.95
C VAL A 538 -16.33 -30.85 7.10
N SER A 539 -16.52 -29.73 7.79
CA SER A 539 -17.81 -29.07 8.04
C SER A 539 -18.06 -27.94 7.04
N VAL A 540 -18.97 -28.14 6.08
CA VAL A 540 -19.42 -27.06 5.19
C VAL A 540 -20.61 -26.36 5.83
N ARG A 541 -20.50 -25.07 6.13
CA ARG A 541 -21.51 -24.26 6.82
C ARG A 541 -22.09 -23.15 5.91
N PRO A 542 -23.36 -22.76 6.10
CA PRO A 542 -23.90 -21.57 5.43
C PRO A 542 -23.33 -20.30 6.07
N GLN A 543 -23.34 -19.18 5.34
CA GLN A 543 -23.04 -17.85 5.89
C GLN A 543 -23.95 -17.59 7.11
N ALA A 544 -23.37 -17.10 8.21
CA ALA A 544 -24.03 -17.03 9.52
C ALA A 544 -25.27 -16.11 9.52
N VAL A 545 -26.30 -16.52 10.26
CA VAL A 545 -27.48 -15.70 10.58
C VAL A 545 -27.15 -14.89 11.85
N PRO A 546 -27.51 -13.59 11.95
CA PRO A 546 -27.19 -12.74 13.10
C PRO A 546 -27.75 -13.26 14.43
N ASP A 547 -26.99 -13.09 15.53
CA ASP A 547 -27.49 -13.27 16.89
C ASP A 547 -28.34 -12.05 17.31
N PRO A 548 -29.61 -12.22 17.72
CA PRO A 548 -30.45 -11.11 18.16
C PRO A 548 -29.97 -10.41 19.44
N ASP A 549 -29.09 -11.01 20.24
CA ASP A 549 -28.58 -10.41 21.49
C ASP A 549 -27.49 -9.34 21.24
N ASP A 550 -26.87 -9.30 20.05
CA ASP A 550 -25.83 -8.32 19.67
C ASP A 550 -26.41 -7.04 19.03
N VAL A 551 -27.74 -6.98 18.85
CA VAL A 551 -28.42 -5.85 18.23
C VAL A 551 -28.67 -4.75 19.24
N VAL A 552 -27.95 -3.64 19.09
CA VAL A 552 -28.07 -2.44 19.93
C VAL A 552 -29.30 -1.64 19.55
N VAL A 553 -29.52 -1.46 18.24
CA VAL A 553 -30.68 -0.75 17.69
C VAL A 553 -31.13 -1.40 16.39
N ALA A 554 -32.43 -1.63 16.23
CA ALA A 554 -33.03 -1.98 14.93
C ALA A 554 -34.25 -1.11 14.67
N ILE A 555 -34.33 -0.50 13.49
CA ILE A 555 -35.39 0.44 13.11
C ILE A 555 -36.02 -0.02 11.80
N ASN A 556 -37.35 -0.20 11.82
CA ASN A 556 -38.16 -0.34 10.63
C ASN A 556 -38.51 1.06 10.11
N VAL A 557 -37.74 1.54 9.15
CA VAL A 557 -37.59 2.97 8.81
C VAL A 557 -38.91 3.64 8.40
N ASN A 558 -39.87 2.88 7.86
CA ASN A 558 -41.19 3.39 7.45
C ASN A 558 -42.35 2.44 7.81
N GLY A 559 -42.10 1.47 8.69
CA GLY A 559 -43.08 0.44 9.03
C GLY A 559 -43.34 0.36 10.53
N PRO A 560 -44.44 -0.28 10.93
CA PRO A 560 -44.74 -0.49 12.33
C PRO A 560 -43.67 -1.38 12.98
N ARG A 561 -43.67 -1.42 14.32
CA ARG A 561 -42.84 -2.38 15.06
C ARG A 561 -42.98 -3.78 14.46
N TYR A 562 -41.84 -4.39 14.18
CA TYR A 562 -41.76 -5.69 13.53
C TYR A 562 -40.78 -6.56 14.29
N THR A 563 -41.07 -7.85 14.42
CA THR A 563 -40.11 -8.83 14.93
C THR A 563 -39.76 -9.74 13.78
N GLY A 564 -38.48 -9.71 13.40
CA GLY A 564 -37.96 -10.53 12.32
C GLY A 564 -38.02 -12.01 12.64
N SER A 565 -37.90 -12.84 11.61
CA SER A 565 -37.79 -14.29 11.73
C SER A 565 -36.53 -14.72 12.49
N ASP A 566 -35.53 -13.83 12.55
CA ASP A 566 -34.30 -13.89 13.34
C ASP A 566 -34.50 -13.54 14.82
N GLY A 567 -35.68 -13.07 15.23
CA GLY A 567 -35.98 -12.65 16.60
C GLY A 567 -35.62 -11.20 16.90
N VAL A 568 -35.03 -10.45 15.96
CA VAL A 568 -34.66 -9.04 16.13
C VAL A 568 -35.93 -8.18 16.22
N ALA A 569 -36.00 -7.33 17.26
CA ALA A 569 -37.13 -6.44 17.48
C ALA A 569 -36.88 -5.07 16.83
N TYR A 570 -37.44 -4.86 15.65
CA TYR A 570 -37.40 -3.58 14.94
C TYR A 570 -38.39 -2.60 15.57
N MET A 571 -37.87 -1.46 15.99
CA MET A 571 -38.66 -0.33 16.47
C MET A 571 -39.37 0.36 15.29
N GLU A 572 -40.49 1.02 15.59
CA GLU A 572 -41.21 1.83 14.62
C GLU A 572 -40.39 3.09 14.30
N GLY A 573 -40.20 3.36 13.01
CA GLY A 573 -39.71 4.65 12.55
C GLY A 573 -40.81 5.71 12.70
N ASP A 574 -40.81 6.48 13.78
CA ASP A 574 -41.73 7.62 13.98
C ASP A 574 -41.11 8.90 13.37
N ASP A 575 -41.96 9.84 12.93
CA ASP A 575 -41.59 11.16 12.39
C ASP A 575 -40.66 11.95 13.34
N SER A 576 -40.63 11.61 14.64
CA SER A 576 -39.73 12.21 15.64
C SER A 576 -38.25 11.81 15.49
N LEU A 577 -37.93 10.72 14.78
CA LEU A 577 -36.54 10.37 14.41
C LEU A 577 -36.00 11.24 13.27
N PHE A 578 -36.87 12.04 12.65
CA PHE A 578 -36.61 12.93 11.51
C PHE A 578 -36.68 14.42 11.90
N GLU A 579 -36.49 14.75 13.20
CA GLU A 579 -36.67 16.11 13.73
C GLU A 579 -35.62 17.12 13.23
N ASP A 580 -35.97 17.84 12.15
CA ASP A 580 -35.71 19.28 12.09
C ASP A 580 -37.06 20.03 11.96
N PRO A 581 -37.47 20.79 12.99
CA PRO A 581 -38.76 21.49 13.02
C PRO A 581 -38.86 22.68 12.04
N ASP A 582 -37.79 23.03 11.30
CA ASP A 582 -37.82 24.06 10.25
C ASP A 582 -38.10 23.49 8.84
N TYR A 583 -38.31 22.17 8.70
CA TYR A 583 -38.59 21.53 7.42
C TYR A 583 -40.02 20.99 7.34
N SER A 584 -40.78 21.47 6.35
CA SER A 584 -41.90 20.70 5.83
C SER A 584 -41.35 19.66 4.85
N PHE A 585 -41.06 18.45 5.32
CA PHE A 585 -40.67 17.35 4.43
C PHE A 585 -41.84 16.96 3.51
N ALA A 586 -41.55 16.83 2.21
CA ALA A 586 -42.42 16.18 1.24
C ALA A 586 -41.88 14.77 0.94
N GLY A 587 -41.70 13.95 1.98
CA GLY A 587 -41.53 12.50 1.84
C GLY A 587 -42.87 11.82 1.55
N SER A 588 -42.86 10.59 1.06
CA SER A 588 -44.07 9.77 0.99
C SER A 588 -43.73 8.35 1.39
N ASN A 589 -44.60 7.74 2.19
CA ASN A 589 -44.45 6.34 2.57
C ASN A 589 -44.70 5.48 1.33
N TYR A 590 -43.82 4.52 1.06
CA TYR A 590 -44.05 3.51 0.02
C TYR A 590 -44.40 2.18 0.68
N ASP A 591 -45.53 1.59 0.27
CA ASP A 591 -46.09 0.37 0.82
C ASP A 591 -46.61 -0.49 -0.35
N GLU A 592 -46.01 -1.66 -0.56
CA GLU A 592 -46.38 -2.65 -1.60
C GLU A 592 -46.57 -4.04 -0.94
N PRO A 593 -47.65 -4.23 -0.17
CA PRO A 593 -47.80 -5.39 0.73
C PRO A 593 -47.94 -6.73 0.00
N ASP A 594 -48.24 -6.71 -1.31
CA ASP A 594 -48.45 -7.90 -2.14
C ASP A 594 -47.22 -8.27 -3.00
N SER A 595 -46.12 -7.51 -2.92
CA SER A 595 -44.91 -7.81 -3.69
C SER A 595 -44.17 -9.03 -3.16
N VAL A 596 -43.79 -9.94 -4.07
CA VAL A 596 -42.94 -11.09 -3.75
C VAL A 596 -41.49 -10.61 -3.70
N ILE A 597 -40.97 -10.42 -2.49
CA ILE A 597 -39.56 -10.09 -2.25
C ILE A 597 -38.75 -11.39 -2.21
N VAL A 598 -37.66 -11.44 -2.95
CA VAL A 598 -36.76 -12.59 -3.05
C VAL A 598 -35.49 -12.34 -2.22
N GLY A 599 -34.86 -13.40 -1.72
CA GLY A 599 -33.57 -13.29 -1.02
C GLY A 599 -33.65 -12.93 0.46
N THR A 600 -34.85 -12.89 1.06
CA THR A 600 -35.03 -12.62 2.49
C THR A 600 -36.06 -13.56 3.13
N PRO A 601 -35.85 -13.98 4.38
CA PRO A 601 -36.88 -14.66 5.17
C PRO A 601 -37.94 -13.70 5.74
N ASP A 602 -37.69 -12.39 5.69
CA ASP A 602 -38.53 -11.32 6.24
C ASP A 602 -39.04 -10.35 5.15
N PRO A 603 -39.84 -10.82 4.18
CA PRO A 603 -40.28 -10.00 3.06
C PRO A 603 -41.09 -8.76 3.51
N THR A 604 -41.81 -8.86 4.64
CA THR A 604 -42.57 -7.77 5.25
C THR A 604 -41.71 -6.53 5.52
N LEU A 605 -40.46 -6.72 5.94
CA LEU A 605 -39.55 -5.63 6.26
C LEU A 605 -39.20 -4.81 5.01
N TYR A 606 -39.11 -5.48 3.86
CA TYR A 606 -38.78 -4.89 2.55
C TYR A 606 -40.01 -4.41 1.77
N GLN A 607 -41.23 -4.66 2.27
CA GLN A 607 -42.49 -4.21 1.64
C GLN A 607 -42.87 -2.78 2.01
N THR A 608 -42.30 -2.25 3.11
CA THR A 608 -42.41 -0.85 3.53
C THR A 608 -41.05 -0.19 3.50
N ALA A 609 -40.93 1.01 2.91
CA ALA A 609 -39.67 1.73 2.92
C ALA A 609 -39.86 3.25 2.77
N TYR A 610 -38.87 4.01 3.23
CA TYR A 610 -38.88 5.48 3.14
C TYR A 610 -38.24 5.94 1.84
N TRP A 611 -38.88 6.90 1.16
CA TRP A 611 -38.26 7.62 0.04
C TRP A 611 -38.54 9.11 0.10
N SER A 612 -37.59 9.87 -0.43
CA SER A 612 -37.66 11.31 -0.59
C SER A 612 -37.16 11.71 -1.99
N ARG A 613 -37.52 12.92 -2.44
CA ARG A 613 -36.94 13.60 -3.62
C ARG A 613 -35.89 14.65 -3.23
N SER A 614 -35.52 14.68 -1.96
CA SER A 614 -34.58 15.61 -1.35
C SER A 614 -33.73 14.83 -0.34
N SER A 615 -32.53 15.33 -0.04
CA SER A 615 -31.67 14.73 0.97
C SER A 615 -32.41 14.56 2.31
N PHE A 616 -32.09 13.49 3.02
CA PHE A 616 -32.66 13.19 4.33
C PHE A 616 -31.58 12.65 5.26
N GLU A 617 -31.76 12.90 6.56
CA GLU A 617 -30.84 12.47 7.60
C GLU A 617 -31.56 11.59 8.63
N PHE A 618 -30.82 10.65 9.22
CA PHE A 618 -31.23 9.88 10.38
C PHE A 618 -30.24 10.14 11.50
N ARG A 619 -30.79 10.31 12.70
CA ARG A 619 -30.05 10.50 13.94
C ARG A 619 -30.45 9.39 14.90
N VAL A 620 -29.51 8.51 15.22
CA VAL A 620 -29.75 7.41 16.16
C VAL A 620 -28.86 7.62 17.38
N PRO A 621 -29.42 7.99 18.55
CA PRO A 621 -28.65 8.12 19.78
C PRO A 621 -27.99 6.79 20.12
N LEU A 622 -26.66 6.77 20.16
CA LEU A 622 -25.86 5.57 20.39
C LEU A 622 -24.67 5.93 21.27
N PRO A 623 -24.30 5.11 22.28
CA PRO A 623 -23.08 5.34 23.04
C PRO A 623 -21.84 5.44 22.14
N ASN A 624 -20.78 6.06 22.65
CA ASN A 624 -19.50 6.01 21.95
C ASN A 624 -18.99 4.57 21.93
N GLY A 625 -18.53 4.11 20.77
CA GLY A 625 -18.10 2.74 20.56
C GLY A 625 -18.01 2.39 19.09
N ASP A 626 -17.51 1.19 18.82
CA ASP A 626 -17.44 0.62 17.48
C ASP A 626 -18.64 -0.28 17.23
N TYR A 627 -19.25 -0.13 16.06
CA TYR A 627 -20.49 -0.79 15.68
C TYR A 627 -20.41 -1.27 14.24
N VAL A 628 -21.25 -2.24 13.90
CA VAL A 628 -21.56 -2.59 12.50
C VAL A 628 -22.99 -2.14 12.18
N VAL A 629 -23.13 -1.30 11.17
CA VAL A 629 -24.42 -0.81 10.67
C VAL A 629 -24.81 -1.59 9.43
N THR A 630 -25.92 -2.33 9.49
CA THR A 630 -26.54 -2.98 8.35
C THR A 630 -27.61 -2.07 7.74
N LEU A 631 -27.45 -1.72 6.47
CA LEU A 631 -28.47 -1.05 5.67
C LEU A 631 -29.27 -2.10 4.89
N LYS A 632 -30.57 -2.20 5.16
CA LYS A 632 -31.49 -3.09 4.45
C LYS A 632 -32.16 -2.33 3.31
N MET A 633 -31.82 -2.66 2.07
CA MET A 633 -32.18 -1.90 0.87
C MET A 633 -32.86 -2.77 -0.18
N LEU A 634 -33.68 -2.13 -1.02
CA LEU A 634 -34.17 -2.74 -2.25
C LEU A 634 -34.52 -1.70 -3.33
N ASP A 635 -34.66 -2.19 -4.56
CA ASP A 635 -35.12 -1.40 -5.70
C ASP A 635 -36.30 -2.07 -6.43
N PHE A 636 -37.31 -1.27 -6.78
CA PHE A 636 -38.54 -1.68 -7.49
C PHE A 636 -38.54 -1.27 -8.97
N THR A 637 -37.55 -0.52 -9.40
CA THR A 637 -37.44 0.01 -10.76
C THR A 637 -36.77 -1.00 -11.70
N ASN A 638 -36.85 -0.73 -13.01
CA ASN A 638 -36.31 -1.61 -14.06
C ASN A 638 -35.04 -1.04 -14.72
N ASN A 639 -34.51 0.10 -14.24
CA ASN A 639 -33.47 0.85 -14.94
C ASN A 639 -32.25 1.02 -14.03
N ALA A 640 -31.23 0.17 -14.22
CA ALA A 640 -29.91 0.40 -13.65
C ALA A 640 -29.31 1.73 -14.17
N GLY A 641 -28.52 2.40 -13.33
CA GLY A 641 -27.89 3.69 -13.57
C GLY A 641 -28.78 4.91 -13.28
N VAL A 642 -29.94 4.72 -12.63
CA VAL A 642 -30.93 5.79 -12.37
C VAL A 642 -31.09 6.13 -10.89
N ASN A 643 -30.89 5.18 -9.97
CA ASN A 643 -31.08 5.38 -8.53
C ASN A 643 -29.75 5.33 -7.77
N ILE A 644 -28.87 6.23 -8.16
CA ILE A 644 -27.50 6.40 -7.69
C ILE A 644 -27.49 7.32 -6.46
N ARG A 645 -26.89 6.90 -5.34
CA ARG A 645 -26.80 7.73 -4.12
C ARG A 645 -25.42 7.73 -3.48
N ASP A 646 -25.06 8.86 -2.89
CA ASP A 646 -23.98 8.91 -1.91
C ASP A 646 -24.59 8.70 -0.52
N ILE A 647 -24.01 7.76 0.24
CA ILE A 647 -24.39 7.50 1.64
C ILE A 647 -23.24 7.95 2.52
N PHE A 648 -23.58 8.75 3.52
CA PHE A 648 -22.65 9.21 4.53
C PHE A 648 -23.04 8.64 5.89
N ILE A 649 -22.07 8.13 6.64
CA ILE A 649 -22.25 7.69 8.02
C ILE A 649 -21.13 8.29 8.87
N GLY A 650 -21.50 8.93 9.99
CA GLY A 650 -20.55 9.64 10.86
C GLY A 650 -19.81 10.79 10.14
N GLY A 651 -20.43 11.35 9.10
CA GLY A 651 -19.82 12.40 8.25
C GLY A 651 -18.89 11.88 7.15
N ASN A 652 -18.56 10.59 7.13
CA ASN A 652 -17.74 9.96 6.08
C ASN A 652 -18.62 9.44 4.95
N ARG A 653 -18.21 9.66 3.69
CA ARG A 653 -18.86 9.03 2.54
C ARG A 653 -18.50 7.55 2.53
N VAL A 654 -19.43 6.69 2.89
CA VAL A 654 -19.24 5.23 2.97
C VAL A 654 -19.59 4.53 1.67
N LEU A 655 -20.50 5.12 0.88
CA LEU A 655 -20.81 4.65 -0.46
C LEU A 655 -20.89 5.85 -1.41
N GLU A 656 -20.21 5.74 -2.55
CA GLU A 656 -20.27 6.71 -3.64
C GLU A 656 -21.09 6.13 -4.79
N LYS A 657 -22.06 6.89 -5.28
CA LYS A 657 -22.85 6.58 -6.47
C LYS A 657 -23.45 5.16 -6.45
N TYR A 658 -23.91 4.71 -5.30
CA TYR A 658 -24.34 3.34 -5.11
C TYR A 658 -25.68 3.06 -5.80
N ASP A 659 -25.71 2.04 -6.67
CA ASP A 659 -26.92 1.53 -7.31
C ASP A 659 -27.18 0.09 -6.85
N VAL A 660 -28.32 -0.12 -6.20
CA VAL A 660 -28.76 -1.44 -5.71
C VAL A 660 -28.99 -2.42 -6.87
N LEU A 661 -29.44 -1.94 -8.05
CA LEU A 661 -29.71 -2.77 -9.22
C LEU A 661 -28.44 -3.29 -9.91
N GLU A 662 -27.28 -2.71 -9.64
CA GLU A 662 -25.99 -3.26 -10.09
C GLU A 662 -25.58 -4.50 -9.28
N HIS A 663 -26.09 -4.63 -8.05
CA HIS A 663 -25.70 -5.67 -7.11
C HIS A 663 -26.73 -6.78 -7.01
N VAL A 664 -28.02 -6.43 -6.98
CA VAL A 664 -29.12 -7.41 -6.91
C VAL A 664 -30.22 -7.10 -7.93
N PRO A 665 -30.91 -8.12 -8.47
CA PRO A 665 -32.06 -7.89 -9.32
C PRO A 665 -33.18 -7.14 -8.59
N LYS A 666 -34.03 -6.45 -9.35
CA LYS A 666 -35.29 -5.87 -8.86
C LYS A 666 -36.06 -6.83 -7.92
N LEU A 667 -36.67 -6.26 -6.87
CA LEU A 667 -37.45 -6.99 -5.84
C LEU A 667 -36.63 -8.06 -5.09
N THR A 668 -35.31 -7.92 -5.07
CA THR A 668 -34.42 -8.75 -4.26
C THR A 668 -33.93 -7.93 -3.07
N ALA A 669 -34.02 -8.49 -1.87
CA ALA A 669 -33.47 -7.90 -0.67
C ALA A 669 -31.95 -7.78 -0.78
N HIS A 670 -31.40 -6.63 -0.37
CA HIS A 670 -29.98 -6.37 -0.32
C HIS A 670 -29.60 -5.84 1.06
N ASP A 671 -28.71 -6.56 1.74
CA ASP A 671 -28.17 -6.17 3.04
C ASP A 671 -26.72 -5.73 2.85
N LEU A 672 -26.36 -4.59 3.43
CA LEU A 672 -25.00 -4.06 3.38
C LEU A 672 -24.51 -3.73 4.79
N ASP A 673 -23.44 -4.42 5.21
CA ASP A 673 -22.80 -4.21 6.51
C ASP A 673 -21.65 -3.19 6.38
N ILE A 674 -21.68 -2.18 7.24
CA ILE A 674 -20.72 -1.06 7.23
C ILE A 674 -20.16 -0.87 8.66
N PRO A 675 -18.84 -1.03 8.88
CA PRO A 675 -18.24 -0.74 10.17
C PRO A 675 -18.21 0.77 10.43
N VAL A 676 -18.52 1.17 11.66
CA VAL A 676 -18.59 2.59 12.06
C VAL A 676 -18.09 2.79 13.49
N THR A 677 -17.45 3.93 13.74
CA THR A 677 -17.09 4.39 15.09
C THR A 677 -17.97 5.58 15.47
N VAL A 678 -18.71 5.46 16.57
CA VAL A 678 -19.48 6.57 17.16
C VAL A 678 -18.63 7.24 18.25
N SER A 679 -18.43 8.55 18.14
CA SER A 679 -17.52 9.30 19.03
C SER A 679 -18.17 10.50 19.74
N ASP A 680 -19.38 10.88 19.33
CA ASP A 680 -20.12 12.05 19.81
C ASP A 680 -21.50 11.69 20.40
N GLY A 681 -21.75 10.41 20.67
CA GLY A 681 -22.97 9.91 21.28
C GLY A 681 -24.16 9.78 20.33
N GLU A 682 -23.92 9.86 19.02
CA GLU A 682 -24.97 9.82 18.00
C GLU A 682 -24.45 9.20 16.69
N LEU A 683 -25.16 8.22 16.14
CA LEU A 683 -24.93 7.77 14.77
C LEU A 683 -25.68 8.69 13.80
N PHE A 684 -24.92 9.40 12.98
CA PHE A 684 -25.44 10.27 11.94
C PHE A 684 -25.40 9.56 10.58
N LEU A 685 -26.57 9.36 9.94
CA LEU A 685 -26.66 8.84 8.58
C LEU A 685 -27.28 9.90 7.67
N TYR A 686 -26.61 10.22 6.57
CA TYR A 686 -27.07 11.22 5.60
C TYR A 686 -27.11 10.62 4.19
N HIS A 687 -28.25 10.81 3.51
CA HIS A 687 -28.46 10.42 2.12
C HIS A 687 -28.53 11.66 1.23
N GLU A 688 -27.64 11.77 0.25
CA GLU A 688 -27.65 12.83 -0.78
C GLU A 688 -28.36 12.35 -2.05
N ASP A 689 -29.16 13.21 -2.71
CA ASP A 689 -30.00 12.82 -3.84
C ASP A 689 -29.64 13.50 -5.18
N PHE A 690 -29.69 12.71 -6.27
CA PHE A 690 -29.56 13.08 -7.68
C PHE A 690 -30.87 12.90 -8.50
N GLY A 691 -31.99 12.53 -7.86
CA GLY A 691 -33.33 12.82 -8.40
C GLY A 691 -34.35 11.68 -8.52
N TYR A 692 -34.06 10.39 -8.26
CA TYR A 692 -35.07 9.30 -8.32
C TYR A 692 -34.77 8.10 -7.37
N ARG A 693 -35.66 7.08 -7.36
CA ARG A 693 -36.10 6.25 -6.21
C ARG A 693 -35.28 4.96 -5.93
N SER A 694 -34.42 4.97 -4.91
CA SER A 694 -34.05 3.77 -4.11
C SER A 694 -34.62 3.87 -2.70
N LEU A 695 -34.99 2.72 -2.10
CA LEU A 695 -35.78 2.60 -0.87
C LEU A 695 -34.96 1.96 0.27
N LEU A 696 -34.81 2.70 1.38
CA LEU A 696 -34.24 2.17 2.63
C LEU A 696 -35.38 1.58 3.47
N ALA A 697 -35.31 0.28 3.72
CA ALA A 697 -36.34 -0.49 4.40
C ALA A 697 -36.11 -0.52 5.92
N ALA A 698 -34.88 -0.81 6.35
CA ALA A 698 -34.53 -0.89 7.76
C ALA A 698 -33.04 -0.58 8.01
N ILE A 699 -32.74 -0.22 9.25
CA ILE A 699 -31.39 -0.03 9.78
C ILE A 699 -31.21 -0.96 10.96
N VAL A 700 -30.10 -1.70 11.00
CA VAL A 700 -29.72 -2.51 12.16
C VAL A 700 -28.32 -2.10 12.60
N VAL A 701 -28.13 -1.84 13.88
CA VAL A 701 -26.85 -1.48 14.50
C VAL A 701 -26.52 -2.56 15.52
N ARG A 702 -25.32 -3.11 15.38
CA ARG A 702 -24.80 -4.18 16.23
C ARG A 702 -23.53 -3.72 16.93
N ASP A 703 -23.31 -4.17 18.17
CA ASP A 703 -22.01 -4.03 18.82
C ASP A 703 -20.97 -4.70 17.92
N ALA A 704 -19.84 -4.04 17.68
CA ALA A 704 -18.69 -4.76 17.17
C ALA A 704 -18.28 -5.73 18.28
N LEU A 705 -18.40 -7.04 18.06
CA LEU A 705 -17.93 -8.03 19.03
C LEU A 705 -16.48 -7.68 19.40
N PRO A 706 -16.09 -7.68 20.70
CA PRO A 706 -14.68 -7.64 21.02
C PRO A 706 -14.04 -8.83 20.29
N PRO A 707 -12.92 -8.64 19.57
CA PRO A 707 -12.20 -9.76 19.01
C PRO A 707 -11.98 -10.80 20.12
N ALA A 708 -12.05 -12.09 19.76
CA ALA A 708 -11.40 -13.08 20.62
C ALA A 708 -9.98 -12.58 20.91
N ALA A 709 -9.45 -12.82 22.11
CA ALA A 709 -8.05 -12.49 22.38
C ALA A 709 -7.23 -13.17 21.27
N ASN A 710 -6.58 -12.35 20.44
CA ASN A 710 -5.86 -12.84 19.28
C ASN A 710 -4.77 -13.81 19.75
N THR A 711 -4.69 -14.97 19.11
CA THR A 711 -3.66 -15.97 19.34
C THR A 711 -2.76 -15.92 18.13
N GLY A 712 -1.53 -15.41 18.30
CA GLY A 712 -0.64 -15.18 17.17
C GLY A 712 -0.34 -16.41 16.31
N PRO A 713 0.11 -16.18 15.05
CA PRO A 713 0.17 -17.21 14.02
C PRO A 713 1.17 -18.31 14.35
N THR A 714 0.84 -19.55 13.97
CA THR A 714 1.77 -20.67 13.99
C THR A 714 2.48 -20.76 12.63
N VAL A 715 3.82 -20.76 12.62
CA VAL A 715 4.64 -20.74 11.39
C VAL A 715 5.55 -21.96 11.32
N ASP A 716 5.55 -22.67 10.19
CA ASP A 716 6.49 -23.74 9.82
C ASP A 716 7.02 -23.44 8.41
N ALA A 717 8.32 -23.22 8.26
CA ALA A 717 8.98 -22.88 6.99
C ALA A 717 9.15 -24.09 6.05
N GLY A 718 8.77 -25.29 6.50
CA GLY A 718 8.79 -26.53 5.74
C GLY A 718 10.09 -27.33 5.88
N GLU A 719 10.12 -28.53 5.29
CA GLU A 719 11.31 -29.39 5.33
C GLU A 719 12.46 -28.85 4.48
N GLY A 720 13.70 -29.10 4.94
CA GLY A 720 14.89 -28.78 4.18
C GLY A 720 14.94 -29.52 2.84
N LEU A 721 15.38 -28.82 1.80
CA LEU A 721 15.37 -29.35 0.44
C LEU A 721 16.72 -29.20 -0.26
N THR A 722 16.99 -30.05 -1.25
CA THR A 722 18.19 -29.96 -2.09
C THR A 722 17.80 -29.46 -3.48
N VAL A 723 18.44 -28.39 -3.94
CA VAL A 723 18.12 -27.72 -5.21
C VAL A 723 19.36 -27.68 -6.10
N PRO A 724 19.35 -28.33 -7.26
CA PRO A 724 20.38 -28.11 -8.28
C PRO A 724 20.43 -26.64 -8.70
N LEU A 725 21.62 -26.04 -8.90
CA LEU A 725 21.75 -24.63 -9.34
C LEU A 725 21.00 -24.30 -10.64
N ASN A 726 20.65 -25.30 -11.45
CA ASN A 726 19.86 -25.17 -12.69
C ASN A 726 18.36 -25.44 -12.51
N ALA A 727 17.86 -25.55 -11.28
CA ALA A 727 16.46 -25.81 -10.95
C ALA A 727 15.96 -24.82 -9.89
N SER A 728 14.64 -24.66 -9.78
CA SER A 728 14.01 -23.96 -8.67
C SER A 728 13.52 -24.96 -7.62
N GLY A 729 13.82 -24.72 -6.35
CA GLY A 729 13.19 -25.40 -5.23
C GLY A 729 11.87 -24.76 -4.85
N ARG A 730 11.04 -25.47 -4.10
CA ARG A 730 9.80 -24.93 -3.55
C ARG A 730 9.66 -25.40 -2.10
N PRO A 731 9.92 -24.55 -1.10
CA PRO A 731 9.61 -24.84 0.29
C PRO A 731 8.11 -25.14 0.43
N ALA A 732 7.75 -26.07 1.32
CA ALA A 732 6.37 -26.47 1.58
C ALA A 732 5.95 -26.06 3.00
N PRO A 733 5.89 -24.75 3.30
CA PRO A 733 5.56 -24.25 4.62
C PRO A 733 4.08 -24.36 4.94
N SER A 734 3.74 -24.16 6.22
CA SER A 734 2.38 -23.95 6.69
C SER A 734 2.33 -22.76 7.63
N VAL A 735 1.30 -21.94 7.49
CA VAL A 735 0.96 -20.85 8.41
C VAL A 735 -0.50 -21.03 8.79
N ASP A 736 -0.79 -21.04 10.10
CA ASP A 736 -2.14 -21.16 10.65
C ASP A 736 -2.38 -20.01 11.64
N ASP A 737 -3.59 -19.47 11.64
CA ASP A 737 -3.97 -18.29 12.41
C ASP A 737 -5.43 -18.41 12.86
N ASP A 738 -5.78 -17.81 13.99
CA ASP A 738 -7.11 -17.96 14.59
C ASP A 738 -8.20 -17.10 13.92
N GLY A 739 -7.81 -16.23 12.98
CA GLY A 739 -8.68 -15.40 12.15
C GLY A 739 -9.27 -14.17 12.86
N ALA A 740 -8.74 -13.80 14.03
CA ALA A 740 -9.19 -12.63 14.80
C ALA A 740 -8.44 -11.34 14.41
N LEU A 741 -8.68 -10.82 13.20
CA LEU A 741 -7.87 -9.70 12.65
C LEU A 741 -8.59 -8.33 12.59
N PRO A 742 -7.89 -7.21 12.86
CA PRO A 742 -8.33 -5.87 12.52
C PRO A 742 -8.05 -5.57 11.04
N GLY A 743 -8.98 -5.97 10.16
CA GLY A 743 -9.03 -5.48 8.77
C GLY A 743 -8.38 -6.36 7.68
N TRP A 744 -7.81 -7.52 8.04
CA TRP A 744 -7.30 -8.53 7.10
C TRP A 744 -8.00 -9.87 7.32
N LEU A 745 -7.93 -10.79 6.35
CA LEU A 745 -8.49 -12.15 6.47
C LEU A 745 -7.38 -13.22 6.62
N PHE A 746 -6.10 -12.84 6.50
CA PHE A 746 -4.92 -13.71 6.56
C PHE A 746 -3.68 -12.91 7.04
N PRO A 747 -2.70 -13.54 7.74
CA PRO A 747 -1.42 -12.91 8.09
C PRO A 747 -0.59 -12.49 6.85
N GLU A 748 0.16 -11.39 6.96
CA GLU A 748 1.15 -10.96 5.96
C GLU A 748 2.40 -11.86 6.04
N LEU A 749 2.86 -12.37 4.90
CA LEU A 749 3.99 -13.29 4.83
C LEU A 749 5.22 -12.62 4.26
N ARG A 750 6.41 -12.96 4.78
CA ARG A 750 7.70 -12.50 4.23
C ARG A 750 8.76 -13.59 4.27
N TRP A 751 9.31 -13.90 3.10
CA TRP A 751 10.49 -14.75 2.94
C TRP A 751 11.76 -13.90 2.89
N SER A 752 12.80 -14.36 3.58
CA SER A 752 14.13 -13.73 3.50
C SER A 752 15.26 -14.75 3.58
N GLN A 753 16.43 -14.40 3.07
CA GLN A 753 17.64 -15.18 3.28
C GLN A 753 18.31 -14.77 4.59
N VAL A 754 18.49 -15.72 5.51
CA VAL A 754 19.23 -15.52 6.76
C VAL A 754 20.73 -15.68 6.53
N SER A 755 21.14 -16.71 5.78
CA SER A 755 22.55 -16.96 5.45
C SER A 755 22.71 -17.83 4.20
N GLY A 756 23.90 -17.79 3.57
CA GLY A 756 24.24 -18.62 2.42
C GLY A 756 25.57 -18.20 1.78
N PRO A 757 26.19 -19.05 0.94
CA PRO A 757 27.42 -18.73 0.22
C PRO A 757 27.24 -17.70 -0.91
N GLY A 758 26.00 -17.54 -1.40
CA GLY A 758 25.60 -16.56 -2.41
C GLY A 758 24.24 -15.95 -2.09
N THR A 759 23.48 -15.55 -3.10
CA THR A 759 22.15 -14.96 -2.99
C THR A 759 21.07 -15.98 -3.39
N ALA A 760 20.01 -16.07 -2.60
CA ALA A 760 18.77 -16.76 -2.92
C ALA A 760 17.77 -15.79 -3.56
N TYR A 761 17.13 -16.19 -4.66
CA TYR A 761 16.11 -15.41 -5.35
C TYR A 761 14.76 -16.07 -5.22
N PHE A 762 13.78 -15.33 -4.69
CA PHE A 762 12.40 -15.77 -4.55
C PHE A 762 11.55 -15.27 -5.72
N SER A 763 10.61 -16.08 -6.20
CA SER A 763 9.65 -15.64 -7.23
C SER A 763 8.65 -14.60 -6.71
N ASP A 764 8.34 -14.66 -5.42
CA ASP A 764 7.45 -13.76 -4.69
C ASP A 764 7.71 -13.97 -3.19
N GLU A 765 8.27 -12.98 -2.50
CA GLU A 765 8.63 -13.11 -1.08
C GLU A 765 7.41 -13.12 -0.15
N SER A 766 6.24 -12.72 -0.65
CA SER A 766 4.97 -12.72 0.10
C SER A 766 4.11 -13.96 -0.15
N ALA A 767 4.52 -14.83 -1.08
CA ALA A 767 3.78 -16.05 -1.35
C ALA A 767 4.00 -17.08 -0.25
N LEU A 768 2.93 -17.78 0.15
CA LEU A 768 3.05 -18.91 1.08
C LEU A 768 4.03 -19.97 0.58
N SER A 769 4.16 -20.21 -0.74
CA SER A 769 5.13 -21.20 -1.25
C SER A 769 5.80 -20.70 -2.54
N PRO A 770 6.90 -19.93 -2.42
CA PRO A 770 7.59 -19.35 -3.56
C PRO A 770 8.54 -20.34 -4.24
N HIS A 771 8.86 -20.09 -5.52
CA HIS A 771 10.01 -20.70 -6.15
C HIS A 771 11.28 -20.02 -5.66
N VAL A 772 12.30 -20.81 -5.30
CA VAL A 772 13.61 -20.30 -4.87
C VAL A 772 14.73 -20.83 -5.76
N THR A 773 15.64 -19.95 -6.17
CA THR A 773 16.87 -20.28 -6.94
C THR A 773 18.10 -19.66 -6.27
N PHE A 774 19.31 -20.13 -6.60
CA PHE A 774 20.54 -19.78 -5.86
C PHE A 774 21.67 -19.38 -6.82
N SER A 775 22.48 -18.39 -6.43
CA SER A 775 23.63 -17.95 -7.24
C SER A 775 24.87 -18.83 -7.10
N GLU A 776 25.03 -19.48 -5.95
CA GLU A 776 26.21 -20.31 -5.64
C GLU A 776 25.82 -21.62 -4.94
N ALA A 777 26.61 -22.67 -5.14
CA ALA A 777 26.40 -23.94 -4.48
C ALA A 777 26.82 -23.88 -3.00
N GLY A 778 26.00 -24.46 -2.14
CA GLY A 778 26.20 -24.62 -0.70
C GLY A 778 24.88 -24.49 0.06
N THR A 779 24.96 -24.49 1.38
CA THR A 779 23.77 -24.50 2.24
C THR A 779 23.30 -23.08 2.54
N TYR A 780 22.01 -22.82 2.30
CA TYR A 780 21.32 -21.58 2.61
C TYR A 780 20.36 -21.81 3.78
N VAL A 781 20.16 -20.78 4.60
CA VAL A 781 19.09 -20.74 5.61
C VAL A 781 18.13 -19.63 5.21
N LEU A 782 16.87 -19.98 5.01
CA LEU A 782 15.78 -19.07 4.62
C LEU A 782 14.80 -18.94 5.79
N SER A 783 14.27 -17.74 6.02
CA SER A 783 13.29 -17.44 7.07
C SER A 783 11.93 -17.13 6.44
N LEU A 784 10.88 -17.70 7.00
CA LEU A 784 9.49 -17.31 6.75
C LEU A 784 8.97 -16.60 8.00
N VAL A 785 8.47 -15.39 7.82
CA VAL A 785 7.78 -14.60 8.83
C VAL A 785 6.30 -14.52 8.49
N ALA A 786 5.43 -14.64 9.49
CA ALA A 786 4.01 -14.32 9.41
C ALA A 786 3.64 -13.26 10.46
N ASP A 787 2.99 -12.19 10.01
CA ASP A 787 2.56 -11.04 10.82
C ASP A 787 1.05 -10.84 10.67
N ASP A 788 0.32 -10.93 11.76
CA ASP A 788 -1.14 -10.75 11.79
C ASP A 788 -1.58 -9.30 12.16
N GLY A 789 -0.61 -8.40 12.35
CA GLY A 789 -0.79 -7.01 12.74
C GLY A 789 -0.74 -6.77 14.26
N GLU A 790 -0.73 -7.82 15.09
CA GLU A 790 -0.58 -7.77 16.55
C GLU A 790 0.57 -8.66 17.04
N PHE A 791 0.84 -9.80 16.39
CA PHE A 791 1.91 -10.74 16.68
C PHE A 791 2.67 -11.15 15.41
N GLU A 792 4.00 -11.23 15.53
CA GLU A 792 4.90 -11.70 14.48
C GLU A 792 5.59 -13.00 14.92
N PHE A 793 5.47 -14.05 14.12
CA PHE A 793 6.14 -15.34 14.34
C PHE A 793 6.97 -15.72 13.12
N SER A 794 8.05 -16.46 13.35
CA SER A 794 8.93 -16.90 12.26
C SER A 794 9.45 -18.32 12.45
N ASP A 795 9.78 -18.96 11.33
CA ASP A 795 10.50 -20.22 11.29
C ASP A 795 11.54 -20.22 10.15
N THR A 796 12.53 -21.11 10.24
CA THR A 796 13.62 -21.19 9.25
C THR A 796 13.77 -22.56 8.62
N VAL A 797 14.13 -22.59 7.33
CA VAL A 797 14.38 -23.81 6.57
C VAL A 797 15.78 -23.79 5.95
N SER A 798 16.46 -24.94 5.95
CA SER A 798 17.76 -25.11 5.30
C SER A 798 17.61 -25.65 3.87
N VAL A 799 18.23 -24.99 2.90
CA VAL A 799 18.22 -25.41 1.49
C VAL A 799 19.65 -25.67 0.99
N ASP A 800 19.92 -26.89 0.55
CA ASP A 800 21.21 -27.28 -0.03
C ASP A 800 21.21 -27.02 -1.55
N ALA A 801 21.84 -25.93 -1.97
CA ALA A 801 22.06 -25.65 -3.39
C ALA A 801 23.25 -26.47 -3.90
N VAL A 802 23.04 -27.40 -4.83
CA VAL A 802 24.10 -28.28 -5.34
C VAL A 802 24.54 -27.85 -6.75
N ALA A 803 25.85 -27.85 -6.98
CA ALA A 803 26.40 -27.55 -8.30
C ALA A 803 25.84 -28.53 -9.35
N SER A 804 25.15 -28.01 -10.37
CA SER A 804 24.74 -28.83 -11.51
C SER A 804 25.92 -28.99 -12.47
N ALA A 805 26.24 -30.22 -12.87
CA ALA A 805 27.11 -30.43 -14.02
C ALA A 805 26.34 -30.01 -15.27
N SER A 806 26.81 -29.00 -16.01
CA SER A 806 26.25 -28.71 -17.34
C SER A 806 26.48 -29.91 -18.26
N PRO A 807 25.47 -30.37 -19.01
CA PRO A 807 25.67 -31.43 -19.99
C PRO A 807 26.73 -31.01 -21.02
N GLN A 808 27.70 -31.90 -21.28
CA GLN A 808 28.80 -31.76 -22.21
C GLN A 808 28.61 -32.62 -23.46
N VAL A 809 28.62 -31.97 -24.62
CA VAL A 809 28.71 -32.67 -25.91
C VAL A 809 30.16 -32.88 -26.29
N ARG A 810 30.55 -34.14 -26.51
CA ARG A 810 31.94 -34.53 -26.75
C ARG A 810 32.09 -35.09 -28.16
N PHE A 811 33.00 -34.52 -28.95
CA PHE A 811 33.34 -34.97 -30.30
C PHE A 811 34.72 -35.60 -30.35
N ASP A 812 34.77 -36.86 -30.83
CA ASP A 812 36.00 -37.62 -31.03
C ASP A 812 36.42 -37.56 -32.50
N PHE A 813 37.63 -37.06 -32.77
CA PHE A 813 38.23 -36.93 -34.11
C PHE A 813 39.15 -38.14 -34.45
N GLY A 814 39.13 -39.18 -33.62
CA GLY A 814 39.95 -40.39 -33.71
C GLY A 814 39.44 -41.50 -34.65
N SER A 815 39.94 -42.72 -34.46
CA SER A 815 39.61 -43.91 -35.27
C SER A 815 39.35 -45.21 -34.48
N GLY A 816 39.14 -45.13 -33.17
CA GLY A 816 38.90 -46.28 -32.29
C GLY A 816 37.55 -46.27 -31.55
N SER A 817 37.08 -47.44 -31.14
CA SER A 817 35.86 -47.63 -30.35
C SER A 817 35.98 -46.95 -28.98
N THR A 818 35.24 -45.86 -28.76
CA THR A 818 35.11 -45.22 -27.44
C THR A 818 34.29 -46.13 -26.50
N PRO A 819 34.63 -46.24 -25.20
CA PRO A 819 33.99 -47.25 -24.33
C PRO A 819 32.71 -46.83 -23.59
N GLU A 820 32.15 -45.63 -23.78
CA GLU A 820 31.07 -45.12 -22.92
C GLU A 820 29.92 -44.44 -23.69
N PHE A 821 28.74 -44.38 -23.05
CA PHE A 821 27.59 -43.59 -23.48
C PHE A 821 28.02 -42.11 -23.66
N GLY A 822 27.44 -41.42 -24.65
CA GLY A 822 27.58 -39.96 -24.80
C GLY A 822 28.79 -39.40 -25.58
N TRP A 823 29.40 -40.20 -26.46
CA TRP A 823 30.48 -39.75 -27.36
C TRP A 823 30.04 -39.66 -28.83
N ASN A 824 30.46 -38.60 -29.53
CA ASN A 824 30.10 -38.32 -30.93
C ASN A 824 31.32 -38.47 -31.85
N VAL A 825 31.39 -39.55 -32.62
CA VAL A 825 32.54 -39.85 -33.47
C VAL A 825 32.48 -39.11 -34.82
N VAL A 826 33.45 -38.22 -35.06
CA VAL A 826 33.63 -37.51 -36.33
C VAL A 826 34.38 -38.41 -37.31
N SER A 827 33.62 -39.06 -38.19
CA SER A 827 34.11 -40.15 -39.05
C SER A 827 35.15 -39.75 -40.11
N GLY A 828 35.18 -38.49 -40.57
CA GLY A 828 35.99 -38.05 -41.72
C GLY A 828 36.75 -36.73 -41.51
N HIS A 829 37.99 -36.66 -42.01
CA HIS A 829 38.86 -35.46 -41.89
C HIS A 829 38.61 -34.40 -42.97
N SER A 830 37.61 -34.60 -43.83
CA SER A 830 37.21 -33.64 -44.88
C SER A 830 35.71 -33.74 -45.14
N ASN A 831 34.99 -32.62 -45.09
CA ASN A 831 33.55 -32.52 -45.35
C ASN A 831 32.70 -33.49 -44.48
N ALA A 832 33.17 -33.83 -43.28
CA ALA A 832 32.37 -34.64 -42.36
C ALA A 832 31.29 -33.78 -41.71
N VAL A 833 30.11 -34.36 -41.55
CA VAL A 833 28.97 -33.74 -40.89
C VAL A 833 28.43 -34.74 -39.88
N HIS A 834 28.30 -34.30 -38.64
CA HIS A 834 27.59 -34.98 -37.57
C HIS A 834 26.34 -34.15 -37.27
N VAL A 835 25.17 -34.78 -37.35
CA VAL A 835 23.88 -34.13 -37.11
C VAL A 835 23.36 -34.64 -35.79
N ASP A 836 22.96 -33.73 -34.90
CA ASP A 836 22.31 -34.04 -33.63
C ASP A 836 23.16 -34.95 -32.72
N ALA A 837 24.19 -34.33 -32.14
CA ALA A 837 25.08 -34.95 -31.19
C ALA A 837 24.36 -35.26 -29.88
N VAL A 838 24.82 -36.31 -29.19
CA VAL A 838 24.34 -36.67 -27.86
C VAL A 838 25.23 -36.08 -26.77
N ASP A 839 24.66 -35.79 -25.60
CA ASP A 839 25.38 -35.40 -24.39
C ASP A 839 26.04 -36.62 -23.71
N GLU A 840 26.72 -36.43 -22.58
CA GLU A 840 27.36 -37.50 -21.80
C GLU A 840 26.41 -38.58 -21.29
N ASN A 841 25.10 -38.29 -21.19
CA ASN A 841 24.06 -39.23 -20.78
C ASN A 841 23.48 -40.00 -21.97
N GLY A 842 23.81 -39.61 -23.20
CA GLY A 842 23.31 -40.20 -24.43
C GLY A 842 22.01 -39.57 -24.93
N GLU A 843 21.61 -38.42 -24.40
CA GLU A 843 20.43 -37.68 -24.83
C GLU A 843 20.72 -36.77 -26.02
N SER A 844 19.76 -36.63 -26.94
CA SER A 844 19.88 -35.77 -28.13
C SER A 844 19.90 -34.30 -27.73
N THR A 845 20.84 -33.54 -28.29
CA THR A 845 21.06 -32.12 -27.94
C THR A 845 20.69 -31.14 -29.05
N GLY A 846 20.45 -31.63 -30.28
CA GLY A 846 20.28 -30.77 -31.46
C GLY A 846 21.58 -30.18 -32.02
N ILE A 847 22.70 -30.30 -31.30
CA ILE A 847 24.00 -29.70 -31.69
C ILE A 847 24.63 -30.52 -32.81
N GLY A 848 24.93 -29.90 -33.94
CA GLY A 848 25.65 -30.50 -35.07
C GLY A 848 27.10 -30.01 -35.16
N LEU A 849 27.97 -30.81 -35.81
CA LEU A 849 29.34 -30.45 -36.11
C LEU A 849 29.69 -30.73 -37.58
N ALA A 850 30.26 -29.76 -38.27
CA ALA A 850 30.73 -29.90 -39.65
C ALA A 850 32.22 -29.51 -39.79
N VAL A 851 33.01 -30.36 -40.46
CA VAL A 851 34.39 -30.03 -40.87
C VAL A 851 34.34 -29.28 -42.20
N THR A 852 34.43 -27.95 -42.15
CA THR A 852 34.17 -27.03 -43.27
C THR A 852 35.41 -26.60 -44.04
N ALA A 853 36.60 -26.64 -43.42
CA ALA A 853 37.88 -26.42 -44.09
C ALA A 853 39.00 -27.34 -43.56
N GLY A 854 39.95 -27.65 -44.44
CA GLY A 854 40.65 -28.94 -44.47
C GLY A 854 41.61 -29.30 -43.34
N PHE A 855 41.34 -30.46 -42.73
CA PHE A 855 42.37 -31.35 -42.21
C PHE A 855 42.92 -32.25 -43.32
N LEU A 856 44.24 -32.50 -43.29
CA LEU A 856 44.94 -33.26 -44.32
C LEU A 856 44.70 -34.76 -44.21
N ASN A 857 44.79 -35.29 -42.98
CA ASN A 857 44.63 -36.70 -42.68
C ASN A 857 44.45 -36.89 -41.16
N LYS A 858 44.33 -38.14 -40.71
CA LYS A 858 44.33 -38.51 -39.29
C LYS A 858 45.76 -38.63 -38.75
N ASP A 859 46.01 -38.08 -37.57
CA ASP A 859 47.16 -38.40 -36.74
C ASP A 859 46.83 -39.62 -35.88
N LYS A 860 47.72 -40.61 -35.81
CA LYS A 860 47.54 -41.84 -35.01
C LYS A 860 48.65 -42.05 -33.99
N THR A 861 49.29 -40.96 -33.59
CA THR A 861 50.53 -41.00 -32.82
C THR A 861 50.41 -40.28 -31.49
N GLY A 862 49.19 -39.99 -31.01
CA GLY A 862 48.96 -39.42 -29.68
C GLY A 862 49.44 -40.36 -28.57
N LYS A 863 49.80 -39.80 -27.41
CA LYS A 863 50.27 -40.59 -26.28
C LYS A 863 49.15 -41.45 -25.67
N THR A 864 49.41 -42.74 -25.55
CA THR A 864 48.49 -43.73 -24.95
C THR A 864 48.53 -43.73 -23.41
N GLU A 865 49.55 -43.12 -22.80
CA GLU A 865 49.70 -42.96 -21.35
C GLU A 865 49.40 -41.51 -20.95
N SER A 866 48.18 -41.05 -21.23
CA SER A 866 47.75 -39.67 -21.00
C SER A 866 46.79 -39.57 -19.81
N VAL A 867 46.92 -38.51 -19.00
CA VAL A 867 45.90 -38.13 -18.00
C VAL A 867 44.92 -37.09 -18.56
N LEU A 868 45.06 -36.70 -19.83
CA LEU A 868 44.05 -35.93 -20.55
C LEU A 868 42.78 -36.77 -20.66
N TYR A 869 41.73 -36.32 -19.96
CA TYR A 869 40.30 -36.65 -20.11
C TYR A 869 39.95 -38.12 -20.41
N ASN A 870 40.27 -38.61 -21.61
CA ASN A 870 40.29 -40.03 -21.94
C ASN A 870 41.49 -40.38 -22.84
N ALA A 871 42.42 -41.19 -22.32
CA ALA A 871 43.64 -41.62 -23.02
C ALA A 871 43.38 -42.33 -24.36
N ASP A 872 42.23 -43.00 -24.49
CA ASP A 872 41.82 -43.68 -25.73
C ASP A 872 41.29 -42.72 -26.79
N ALA A 873 40.70 -41.58 -26.40
CA ALA A 873 40.17 -40.59 -27.34
C ALA A 873 41.26 -39.61 -27.82
N VAL A 874 42.35 -39.44 -27.06
CA VAL A 874 43.47 -38.55 -27.44
C VAL A 874 44.62 -39.24 -28.17
N LYS A 875 44.55 -40.57 -28.39
CA LYS A 875 45.60 -41.35 -29.08
C LYS A 875 45.65 -41.11 -30.59
N ASP A 876 44.54 -40.65 -31.16
CA ASP A 876 44.42 -40.26 -32.55
C ASP A 876 43.54 -38.99 -32.69
N GLY A 877 43.55 -38.39 -33.88
CA GLY A 877 42.89 -37.11 -34.13
C GLY A 877 43.06 -36.66 -35.57
N PHE A 878 42.59 -35.46 -35.91
CA PHE A 878 42.82 -34.87 -37.24
C PHE A 878 43.97 -33.87 -37.18
N TYR A 879 44.74 -33.77 -38.27
CA TYR A 879 45.82 -32.80 -38.36
C TYR A 879 45.85 -32.04 -39.69
N THR A 880 46.42 -30.85 -39.62
CA THR A 880 46.85 -30.08 -40.79
C THR A 880 48.24 -29.47 -40.53
N ASN A 881 48.93 -28.99 -41.57
CA ASN A 881 50.29 -28.47 -41.47
C ASN A 881 50.52 -27.29 -42.45
N LEU A 882 51.75 -26.75 -42.47
CA LEU A 882 52.17 -25.71 -43.42
C LEU A 882 51.30 -24.44 -43.37
N HIS A 883 50.93 -23.98 -42.16
CA HIS A 883 50.02 -22.83 -41.96
C HIS A 883 48.65 -22.95 -42.63
N ARG A 884 48.24 -24.14 -43.09
CA ARG A 884 46.88 -24.34 -43.57
C ARG A 884 45.91 -24.15 -42.41
N VAL A 885 44.82 -23.45 -42.69
CA VAL A 885 43.71 -23.27 -41.77
C VAL A 885 42.72 -24.40 -41.98
N ALA A 886 42.47 -25.16 -40.93
CA ALA A 886 41.34 -26.08 -40.82
C ALA A 886 40.20 -25.39 -40.07
N GLU A 887 38.95 -25.69 -40.43
CA GLU A 887 37.78 -25.11 -39.79
C GLU A 887 36.77 -26.20 -39.41
N VAL A 888 36.20 -26.03 -38.22
CA VAL A 888 35.12 -26.84 -37.66
C VAL A 888 33.99 -25.88 -37.29
N THR A 889 32.78 -26.15 -37.78
CA THR A 889 31.57 -25.37 -37.49
C THR A 889 30.68 -26.19 -36.59
N LEU A 890 30.37 -25.65 -35.40
CA LEU A 890 29.27 -26.12 -34.55
C LEU A 890 27.99 -25.41 -34.99
N SER A 891 26.86 -26.13 -34.97
CA SER A 891 25.55 -25.66 -35.44
C SER A 891 24.45 -26.16 -34.53
N GLY A 892 23.27 -25.54 -34.55
CA GLY A 892 22.16 -25.93 -33.67
C GLY A 892 22.35 -25.50 -32.21
N LEU A 893 23.25 -24.55 -31.97
CA LEU A 893 23.42 -23.89 -30.67
C LEU A 893 22.34 -22.84 -30.47
N ASP A 894 21.94 -22.61 -29.22
CA ASP A 894 20.97 -21.58 -28.86
C ASP A 894 21.64 -20.19 -28.93
N PRO A 895 21.19 -19.27 -29.80
CA PRO A 895 21.77 -17.94 -29.95
C PRO A 895 21.73 -17.09 -28.68
N ASP A 896 20.84 -17.42 -27.73
CA ASP A 896 20.66 -16.68 -26.49
C ASP A 896 21.55 -17.20 -25.33
N LYS A 897 22.40 -18.20 -25.61
CA LYS A 897 23.29 -18.82 -24.62
C LYS A 897 24.77 -18.64 -24.95
N LEU A 898 25.62 -18.73 -23.93
CA LEU A 898 27.07 -18.77 -24.08
C LEU A 898 27.60 -20.20 -24.00
N TYR A 899 28.72 -20.46 -24.65
CA TYR A 899 29.34 -21.78 -24.69
C TYR A 899 30.85 -21.71 -24.41
N ASP A 900 31.34 -22.72 -23.70
CA ASP A 900 32.77 -22.98 -23.56
C ASP A 900 33.17 -24.14 -24.48
N ILE A 901 34.27 -23.96 -25.23
CA ILE A 901 34.84 -25.00 -26.11
C ILE A 901 36.21 -25.41 -25.60
N THR A 902 36.35 -26.66 -25.16
CA THR A 902 37.62 -27.23 -24.68
C THR A 902 38.23 -28.16 -25.73
N ILE A 903 39.52 -27.97 -26.00
CA ILE A 903 40.28 -28.72 -27.00
C ILE A 903 41.32 -29.60 -26.33
N TYR A 904 41.36 -30.86 -26.75
CA TYR A 904 42.35 -31.85 -26.36
C TYR A 904 43.13 -32.31 -27.60
N ALA A 905 44.46 -32.32 -27.49
CA ALA A 905 45.35 -32.73 -28.58
C ALA A 905 46.64 -33.34 -28.04
N SER A 906 47.07 -34.45 -28.65
CA SER A 906 48.34 -35.10 -28.36
C SER A 906 48.94 -35.73 -29.62
N THR A 907 50.24 -35.60 -29.81
CA THR A 907 50.99 -36.25 -30.90
C THR A 907 52.43 -36.54 -30.50
N THR A 908 53.02 -37.60 -31.04
CA THR A 908 54.46 -37.94 -30.86
C THR A 908 55.24 -37.83 -32.17
N SER A 909 54.60 -37.43 -33.26
CA SER A 909 55.18 -37.50 -34.61
C SER A 909 55.83 -36.21 -35.10
N ASP A 910 55.65 -35.09 -34.40
CA ASP A 910 56.24 -33.80 -34.77
C ASP A 910 56.54 -32.95 -33.51
N ILE A 911 57.78 -32.50 -33.35
CA ILE A 911 58.19 -31.68 -32.19
C ILE A 911 57.63 -30.25 -32.26
N ASP A 912 57.28 -29.80 -33.47
CA ASP A 912 56.77 -28.46 -33.77
C ASP A 912 55.22 -28.51 -33.92
N ALA A 913 54.55 -29.14 -32.96
CA ALA A 913 53.10 -29.38 -32.97
C ALA A 913 52.29 -28.35 -32.15
N GLU A 914 52.71 -27.08 -32.15
CA GLU A 914 51.98 -26.01 -31.50
C GLU A 914 50.83 -25.52 -32.40
N GLY A 915 49.61 -25.75 -31.95
CA GLY A 915 48.39 -25.32 -32.62
C GLY A 915 47.89 -23.97 -32.13
N VAL A 916 47.42 -23.12 -33.05
CA VAL A 916 46.69 -21.88 -32.77
C VAL A 916 45.21 -22.09 -33.11
N TYR A 917 44.35 -21.90 -32.11
CA TYR A 917 42.91 -22.06 -32.18
C TYR A 917 42.23 -20.70 -32.04
N THR A 918 41.26 -20.41 -32.89
CA THR A 918 40.62 -19.09 -32.94
C THR A 918 39.12 -19.21 -33.19
N VAL A 919 38.33 -18.57 -32.34
CA VAL A 919 36.86 -18.40 -32.45
C VAL A 919 36.52 -16.96 -32.07
N GLY A 920 35.73 -16.24 -32.87
CA GLY A 920 35.16 -14.95 -32.45
C GLY A 920 36.17 -13.87 -31.99
N GLY A 921 37.44 -13.97 -32.38
CA GLY A 921 38.52 -13.08 -31.91
C GLY A 921 39.29 -13.59 -30.68
N VAL A 922 38.79 -14.61 -29.98
CA VAL A 922 39.52 -15.31 -28.91
C VAL A 922 40.57 -16.23 -29.54
N VAL A 923 41.84 -16.03 -29.17
CA VAL A 923 42.98 -16.83 -29.66
C VAL A 923 43.61 -17.59 -28.49
N ARG A 924 43.87 -18.87 -28.71
CA ARG A 924 44.53 -19.77 -27.75
C ARG A 924 45.53 -20.68 -28.46
N THR A 925 46.59 -21.05 -27.77
CA THR A 925 47.61 -21.98 -28.28
C THR A 925 47.68 -23.23 -27.42
N LEU A 926 48.01 -24.37 -28.04
CA LEU A 926 48.23 -25.64 -27.33
C LEU A 926 49.40 -26.37 -27.98
N GLN A 927 50.39 -26.76 -27.16
CA GLN A 927 51.49 -27.61 -27.61
C GLN A 927 51.05 -29.07 -27.57
N ALA A 928 50.82 -29.68 -28.74
CA ALA A 928 50.35 -31.06 -28.82
C ALA A 928 51.49 -32.09 -28.74
N TYR A 929 52.75 -31.71 -28.98
CA TYR A 929 53.87 -32.65 -28.92
C TYR A 929 54.05 -33.20 -27.50
N ASP A 930 53.96 -34.52 -27.37
CA ASP A 930 54.17 -35.23 -26.12
C ASP A 930 53.22 -34.83 -24.97
N ASN A 931 52.13 -34.13 -25.29
CA ASN A 931 51.17 -33.60 -24.33
C ASN A 931 50.39 -34.72 -23.64
N THR A 932 50.36 -34.66 -22.30
CA THR A 932 49.67 -35.61 -21.43
C THR A 932 48.78 -34.95 -20.37
N THR A 933 48.76 -33.61 -20.29
CA THR A 933 48.09 -32.87 -19.20
C THR A 933 47.45 -31.55 -19.64
N GLU A 934 47.98 -30.88 -20.66
CA GLU A 934 47.53 -29.55 -21.05
C GLU A 934 46.29 -29.61 -21.95
N THR A 935 45.34 -28.75 -21.66
CA THR A 935 44.12 -28.54 -22.47
C THR A 935 43.94 -27.05 -22.65
N VAL A 936 43.10 -26.66 -23.61
CA VAL A 936 42.77 -25.26 -23.76
C VAL A 936 41.28 -25.05 -23.95
N THR A 937 40.73 -24.13 -23.16
CA THR A 937 39.33 -23.71 -23.23
C THR A 937 39.23 -22.32 -23.86
N LEU A 938 38.31 -22.18 -24.80
CA LEU A 938 37.84 -20.92 -25.37
C LEU A 938 36.50 -20.61 -24.69
N PRO A 939 36.46 -19.70 -23.69
CA PRO A 939 35.26 -19.46 -22.92
C PRO A 939 34.34 -18.41 -23.55
N ASP A 940 33.11 -18.33 -23.07
CA ASP A 940 32.16 -17.22 -23.31
C ASP A 940 31.84 -16.98 -24.79
N LEU A 941 31.68 -18.06 -25.55
CA LEU A 941 31.45 -17.98 -26.99
C LEU A 941 29.96 -17.86 -27.29
N ALA A 942 29.56 -16.70 -27.82
CA ALA A 942 28.22 -16.50 -28.36
C ALA A 942 28.10 -17.08 -29.78
N PRO A 943 27.07 -17.89 -30.07
CA PRO A 943 26.75 -18.28 -31.44
C PRO A 943 26.36 -17.07 -32.31
N ASP A 944 26.50 -17.20 -33.62
CA ASP A 944 25.90 -16.24 -34.54
C ASP A 944 24.36 -16.33 -34.52
N THR A 945 23.68 -15.40 -35.20
CA THR A 945 22.20 -15.38 -35.29
C THR A 945 21.60 -16.64 -35.92
N GLY A 946 22.41 -17.49 -36.54
CA GLY A 946 22.01 -18.79 -37.09
C GLY A 946 22.33 -19.97 -36.16
N GLY A 947 22.77 -19.72 -34.93
CA GLY A 947 23.14 -20.74 -33.96
C GLY A 947 24.47 -21.44 -34.27
N ASN A 948 25.42 -20.75 -34.93
CA ASN A 948 26.69 -21.35 -35.34
C ASN A 948 27.91 -20.74 -34.64
N ILE A 949 28.90 -21.59 -34.34
CA ILE A 949 30.23 -21.19 -33.90
C ILE A 949 31.28 -21.81 -34.83
N VAL A 950 32.18 -20.98 -35.37
CA VAL A 950 33.26 -21.43 -36.26
C VAL A 950 34.61 -21.41 -35.53
N LEU A 951 35.16 -22.60 -35.31
CA LEU A 951 36.51 -22.82 -34.78
C LEU A 951 37.50 -22.98 -35.93
N SER A 952 38.50 -22.10 -35.99
CA SER A 952 39.63 -22.20 -36.90
C SER A 952 40.88 -22.70 -36.17
N ALA A 953 41.62 -23.61 -36.80
CA ALA A 953 42.84 -24.21 -36.28
C ALA A 953 43.95 -24.15 -37.32
N ARG A 954 45.15 -23.70 -36.93
CA ARG A 954 46.35 -23.67 -37.78
C ARG A 954 47.61 -23.94 -36.97
N ALA A 955 48.68 -24.40 -37.61
CA ALA A 955 50.00 -24.46 -36.96
C ALA A 955 50.52 -23.04 -36.64
N SER A 956 51.25 -22.88 -35.52
CA SER A 956 51.85 -21.60 -35.13
C SER A 956 53.04 -21.19 -36.02
N ASP A 957 53.69 -22.16 -36.67
CA ASP A 957 54.80 -21.95 -37.59
C ASP A 957 54.60 -22.59 -38.98
N ALA A 958 55.44 -22.22 -39.95
CA ALA A 958 55.32 -22.60 -41.36
C ALA A 958 55.74 -24.05 -41.68
N THR A 959 56.36 -24.74 -40.73
CA THR A 959 56.81 -26.13 -40.86
C THR A 959 56.05 -27.09 -39.95
N GLY A 960 55.35 -26.55 -38.96
CA GLY A 960 54.72 -27.27 -37.87
C GLY A 960 53.31 -27.76 -38.18
N ARG A 961 52.69 -28.28 -37.12
CA ARG A 961 51.48 -29.08 -37.19
C ARG A 961 50.47 -28.67 -36.12
N VAL A 962 49.19 -28.69 -36.47
CA VAL A 962 48.09 -28.59 -35.50
C VAL A 962 47.29 -29.89 -35.50
N VAL A 963 46.86 -30.33 -34.32
CA VAL A 963 46.14 -31.58 -34.10
C VAL A 963 44.90 -31.30 -33.24
N ILE A 964 43.74 -31.85 -33.61
CA ILE A 964 42.56 -31.91 -32.74
C ILE A 964 42.23 -33.37 -32.53
N SER A 965 42.21 -33.83 -31.29
CA SER A 965 41.81 -35.18 -30.92
C SER A 965 40.39 -35.22 -30.37
N VAL A 966 40.08 -34.34 -29.40
CA VAL A 966 38.74 -34.21 -28.83
C VAL A 966 38.33 -32.74 -28.76
N LEU A 967 37.05 -32.49 -29.03
CA LEU A 967 36.39 -31.20 -28.79
C LEU A 967 35.24 -31.41 -27.81
N ALA A 968 35.27 -30.77 -26.66
CA ALA A 968 34.16 -30.75 -25.71
C ALA A 968 33.46 -29.39 -25.75
N VAL A 969 32.14 -29.41 -25.84
CA VAL A 969 31.28 -28.21 -25.87
C VAL A 969 30.39 -28.26 -24.64
N SER A 970 30.47 -27.23 -23.80
CA SER A 970 29.62 -27.08 -22.63
C SER A 970 28.83 -25.79 -22.71
N GLU A 971 27.53 -25.89 -22.46
CA GLU A 971 26.66 -24.73 -22.28
C GLU A 971 27.04 -24.00 -20.98
N LYS A 972 27.22 -22.68 -21.07
CA LYS A 972 27.47 -21.80 -19.93
C LYS A 972 26.17 -21.08 -19.59
N PHE A 973 25.68 -21.32 -18.38
CA PHE A 973 24.53 -20.62 -17.85
C PHE A 973 24.91 -19.16 -17.53
N VAL A 974 24.30 -18.22 -18.23
CA VAL A 974 24.26 -16.80 -17.85
C VAL A 974 22.86 -16.59 -17.28
N PRO A 975 22.71 -16.05 -16.04
CA PRO A 975 21.40 -15.69 -15.53
C PRO A 975 20.77 -14.70 -16.50
N THR A 976 19.76 -15.13 -17.24
CA THR A 976 18.96 -14.23 -18.07
C THR A 976 17.93 -13.56 -17.16
N VAL A 977 17.74 -12.26 -17.37
CA VAL A 977 16.70 -11.45 -16.73
C VAL A 977 15.37 -12.23 -16.74
N PRO A 978 14.62 -12.30 -15.62
CA PRO A 978 13.43 -13.12 -15.52
C PRO A 978 12.42 -12.83 -16.64
N PRO A 979 11.81 -13.87 -17.26
CA PRO A 979 10.67 -13.71 -18.15
C PRO A 979 9.52 -13.06 -17.38
N GLY A 980 9.29 -11.77 -17.62
CA GLY A 980 8.31 -11.00 -16.88
C GLY A 980 8.76 -9.60 -16.53
N PHE A 981 10.06 -9.28 -16.53
CA PHE A 981 10.52 -7.92 -16.20
C PHE A 981 9.95 -6.86 -17.17
N SER A 982 9.90 -7.16 -18.46
CA SER A 982 9.26 -6.31 -19.47
C SER A 982 7.73 -6.27 -19.37
N ALA A 983 7.10 -7.22 -18.68
CA ALA A 983 5.66 -7.25 -18.42
C ALA A 983 5.33 -6.51 -17.10
N TRP A 984 6.21 -6.60 -16.11
CA TRP A 984 6.17 -5.88 -14.84
C TRP A 984 6.36 -4.38 -15.05
N ILE A 985 7.33 -3.94 -15.87
CA ILE A 985 7.45 -2.53 -16.28
C ILE A 985 6.18 -2.04 -17.01
N ARG A 986 5.57 -2.88 -17.86
CA ARG A 986 4.29 -2.57 -18.52
C ARG A 986 3.11 -2.48 -17.55
N SER A 987 3.17 -3.19 -16.43
CA SER A 987 2.13 -3.14 -15.39
C SER A 987 2.22 -1.87 -14.54
N LEU A 988 3.43 -1.34 -14.34
CA LEU A 988 3.68 -0.12 -13.57
C LEU A 988 3.54 1.15 -14.41
N TYR A 989 3.78 1.09 -15.73
CA TYR A 989 3.76 2.26 -16.63
C TYR A 989 3.08 1.94 -17.99
N PRO A 990 1.73 1.94 -18.06
CA PRO A 990 0.98 1.57 -19.26
C PRO A 990 1.05 2.58 -20.43
N ASP A 991 1.55 3.80 -20.20
CA ASP A 991 1.50 4.92 -21.17
C ASP A 991 2.78 5.14 -22.01
N VAL A 992 3.78 4.27 -21.91
CA VAL A 992 5.01 4.36 -22.73
C VAL A 992 4.78 3.59 -24.05
N GLU A 993 4.47 4.31 -25.14
CA GLU A 993 4.28 3.73 -26.48
C GLU A 993 5.56 3.08 -27.04
N SER A 994 5.39 2.04 -27.86
CA SER A 994 6.41 1.06 -28.27
C SER A 994 7.61 1.56 -29.07
N ASP A 995 7.69 2.86 -29.39
CA ASP A 995 8.61 3.39 -30.39
C ASP A 995 9.57 4.48 -29.86
N ASP A 996 9.62 4.75 -28.54
CA ASP A 996 10.57 5.70 -27.94
C ASP A 996 11.87 5.02 -27.46
N PRO A 997 13.08 5.43 -27.91
CA PRO A 997 14.31 4.65 -27.75
C PRO A 997 15.12 5.08 -26.53
N MET A 998 14.67 4.82 -25.31
CA MET A 998 15.50 5.03 -24.09
C MET A 998 15.35 3.91 -23.05
N ILE A 999 15.68 2.68 -23.44
CA ILE A 999 16.32 1.72 -22.52
C ILE A 999 17.73 1.50 -23.08
N ALA A 1000 18.75 1.96 -22.36
CA ALA A 1000 20.15 1.76 -22.75
C ALA A 1000 20.74 0.63 -21.91
N MET A 1001 20.87 -0.56 -22.52
CA MET A 1001 21.84 -1.56 -22.09
C MET A 1001 23.09 -1.36 -22.95
N ASP A 1002 24.24 -1.05 -22.34
CA ASP A 1002 25.52 -1.01 -23.06
C ASP A 1002 26.50 -2.00 -22.42
N SER A 1003 27.14 -2.81 -23.26
CA SER A 1003 28.19 -3.75 -22.88
C SER A 1003 29.53 -3.01 -22.77
N ASP A 1004 30.32 -3.33 -21.75
CA ASP A 1004 31.67 -2.81 -21.46
C ASP A 1004 32.48 -2.45 -22.74
N PRO A 1005 32.68 -1.15 -23.06
CA PRO A 1005 33.37 -0.73 -24.28
C PRO A 1005 34.88 -1.03 -24.27
N GLN A 1006 35.45 -1.47 -23.13
CA GLN A 1006 36.88 -1.66 -22.96
C GLN A 1006 37.30 -3.11 -22.69
N GLY A 1007 36.36 -4.06 -22.61
CA GLY A 1007 36.65 -5.50 -22.53
C GLY A 1007 37.44 -5.92 -21.29
N ARG A 1008 37.13 -5.34 -20.12
CA ARG A 1008 37.75 -5.65 -18.82
C ARG A 1008 36.98 -6.65 -17.96
N GLY A 1009 35.82 -7.12 -18.41
CA GLY A 1009 35.13 -8.27 -17.81
C GLY A 1009 34.32 -7.96 -16.56
N LEU A 1010 33.68 -6.79 -16.51
CA LEU A 1010 32.65 -6.50 -15.50
C LEU A 1010 31.34 -7.17 -15.95
N THR A 1011 30.97 -8.27 -15.31
CA THR A 1011 29.85 -9.16 -15.71
C THR A 1011 28.49 -8.77 -15.15
N ASN A 1012 28.42 -7.77 -14.27
CA ASN A 1012 27.16 -7.29 -13.71
C ASN A 1012 26.99 -5.81 -14.06
N PHE A 1013 26.23 -5.50 -15.10
CA PHE A 1013 25.59 -4.21 -15.23
C PHE A 1013 24.11 -4.48 -15.44
N GLU A 1014 23.36 -4.39 -14.34
CA GLU A 1014 21.90 -4.41 -14.36
C GLU A 1014 21.37 -3.08 -14.90
N ALA A 1015 20.18 -3.14 -15.49
CA ALA A 1015 19.63 -2.11 -16.36
C ALA A 1015 19.37 -0.78 -15.64
N TYR A 1016 19.67 0.34 -16.31
CA TYR A 1016 19.18 1.67 -15.90
C TYR A 1016 17.99 2.04 -16.80
N ALA A 1017 16.88 2.40 -16.19
CA ALA A 1017 15.75 3.00 -16.89
C ALA A 1017 15.80 4.53 -16.70
N LEU A 1018 15.77 5.28 -17.80
CA LEU A 1018 15.61 6.73 -17.80
C LEU A 1018 14.30 7.05 -18.51
N ALA A 1019 13.31 7.55 -17.78
CA ALA A 1019 12.12 8.10 -18.41
C ALA A 1019 12.44 9.50 -18.94
N ALA A 1020 12.40 9.68 -20.27
CA ALA A 1020 12.48 10.97 -20.92
C ALA A 1020 11.08 11.41 -21.39
N PRO A 1021 10.76 12.71 -21.39
CA PRO A 1021 9.51 13.20 -21.94
C PRO A 1021 9.47 13.06 -23.47
N PRO A 1022 8.27 13.04 -24.07
CA PRO A 1022 8.09 12.85 -25.52
C PRO A 1022 8.91 13.87 -26.33
N GLY A 1023 9.85 13.39 -27.15
CA GLY A 1023 10.66 14.21 -28.06
C GLY A 1023 12.14 14.39 -27.71
N ALA A 1024 12.66 13.76 -26.65
CA ALA A 1024 14.09 13.70 -26.37
C ALA A 1024 14.85 12.79 -27.37
N THR A 1025 16.15 13.02 -27.61
CA THR A 1025 16.97 12.17 -28.50
C THR A 1025 18.17 11.56 -27.78
N LYS A 1026 18.65 10.39 -28.23
CA LYS A 1026 19.83 9.69 -27.69
C LYS A 1026 21.13 10.54 -27.67
N ALA A 1027 21.19 11.64 -28.41
CA ALA A 1027 22.32 12.57 -28.42
C ALA A 1027 22.30 13.59 -27.26
N SER A 1028 21.17 13.69 -26.54
CA SER A 1028 20.92 14.68 -25.49
C SER A 1028 21.33 14.19 -24.09
N VAL A 1029 21.44 12.87 -23.90
CA VAL A 1029 21.81 12.21 -22.65
C VAL A 1029 22.67 10.98 -22.98
N GLY A 1030 23.92 10.94 -22.50
CA GLY A 1030 24.80 9.79 -22.67
C GLY A 1030 25.54 9.46 -21.36
N PRO A 1031 25.39 8.25 -20.79
CA PRO A 1031 26.17 7.84 -19.64
C PRO A 1031 27.63 7.65 -20.06
N VAL A 1032 28.55 8.11 -19.22
CA VAL A 1032 29.99 7.88 -19.35
C VAL A 1032 30.48 7.25 -18.07
N ILE A 1033 31.16 6.12 -18.18
CA ILE A 1033 31.74 5.41 -17.04
C ILE A 1033 33.03 6.14 -16.62
N GLY A 1034 33.09 6.57 -15.36
CA GLY A 1034 34.25 7.21 -14.74
C GLY A 1034 34.95 6.26 -13.75
N PHE A 1035 36.27 6.43 -13.59
CA PHE A 1035 37.05 5.69 -12.60
C PHE A 1035 37.89 6.66 -11.77
N ALA A 1036 37.76 6.61 -10.44
CA ALA A 1036 38.57 7.40 -9.51
C ALA A 1036 38.96 6.55 -8.30
N ASN A 1037 40.27 6.39 -8.04
CA ASN A 1037 40.80 5.70 -6.85
C ASN A 1037 40.17 4.31 -6.56
N ASP A 1038 40.12 3.44 -7.57
CA ASP A 1038 39.55 2.07 -7.49
C ASP A 1038 38.02 1.99 -7.26
N MET A 1039 37.32 3.14 -7.30
CA MET A 1039 35.85 3.23 -7.25
C MET A 1039 35.23 3.37 -8.65
N VAL A 1040 34.05 2.81 -8.86
CA VAL A 1040 33.29 2.83 -10.13
C VAL A 1040 32.10 3.80 -10.02
N GLY A 1041 31.99 4.75 -10.97
CA GLY A 1041 30.91 5.73 -10.99
C GLY A 1041 30.31 5.98 -12.37
N LEU A 1042 29.08 6.51 -12.38
CA LEU A 1042 28.35 6.90 -13.59
C LEU A 1042 28.24 8.42 -13.71
N THR A 1043 28.64 8.95 -14.87
CA THR A 1043 28.43 10.36 -15.23
C THR A 1043 27.35 10.50 -16.29
N PHE A 1044 26.30 11.29 -16.02
CA PHE A 1044 25.29 11.64 -17.02
C PHE A 1044 25.59 13.01 -17.63
N ASN A 1045 25.78 13.07 -18.96
CA ASN A 1045 25.97 14.31 -19.68
C ASN A 1045 24.64 14.78 -20.29
N ILE A 1046 24.06 15.85 -19.77
CA ILE A 1046 22.76 16.37 -20.22
C ILE A 1046 22.96 17.67 -21.02
N ARG A 1047 22.42 17.73 -22.25
CA ARG A 1047 22.32 18.97 -23.05
C ARG A 1047 20.89 19.51 -22.96
N THR A 1048 20.69 20.70 -22.36
CA THR A 1048 19.35 21.28 -22.20
C THR A 1048 19.03 22.31 -23.30
N GLU A 1049 17.83 22.20 -23.89
CA GLU A 1049 17.14 23.32 -24.55
C GLU A 1049 15.78 23.67 -23.87
N SER A 1050 15.38 22.96 -22.81
CA SER A 1050 14.14 23.25 -22.04
C SER A 1050 14.11 22.58 -20.66
N ASP A 1051 13.24 23.09 -19.77
CA ASP A 1051 12.99 22.58 -18.40
C ASP A 1051 12.50 21.12 -18.44
N LEU A 1052 13.32 20.14 -18.01
CA LEU A 1052 12.95 18.72 -17.99
C LEU A 1052 13.37 18.05 -16.67
N ALA A 1053 12.49 17.21 -16.12
CA ALA A 1053 12.76 16.35 -14.97
C ALA A 1053 13.20 14.95 -15.44
N TYR A 1054 14.17 14.34 -14.75
CA TYR A 1054 14.70 13.01 -15.04
C TYR A 1054 14.61 12.12 -13.78
N ARG A 1055 14.35 10.82 -13.96
CA ARG A 1055 14.41 9.81 -12.88
C ARG A 1055 15.40 8.69 -13.25
N VAL A 1056 16.19 8.25 -12.27
CA VAL A 1056 17.24 7.22 -12.42
C VAL A 1056 17.01 6.13 -11.38
N MET A 1057 17.05 4.86 -11.79
CA MET A 1057 17.00 3.69 -10.90
C MET A 1057 18.22 2.79 -11.15
N ALA A 1058 18.81 2.25 -10.08
CA ALA A 1058 19.98 1.37 -10.08
C ALA A 1058 19.77 0.24 -9.07
N SER A 1059 20.36 -0.94 -9.29
CA SER A 1059 20.34 -2.04 -8.31
C SER A 1059 21.50 -1.96 -7.31
N GLU A 1060 21.36 -2.62 -6.16
CA GLU A 1060 22.35 -2.57 -5.08
C GLU A 1060 23.71 -3.19 -5.49
N ASN A 1061 24.79 -2.57 -4.97
CA ASN A 1061 26.20 -3.04 -4.94
C ASN A 1061 27.12 -2.87 -6.16
N LEU A 1062 26.88 -1.92 -7.07
CA LEU A 1062 27.80 -1.71 -8.23
C LEU A 1062 28.32 -0.27 -8.47
N ILE A 1063 27.82 0.73 -7.73
CA ILE A 1063 28.20 2.14 -7.96
C ILE A 1063 28.56 2.81 -6.65
N ASP A 1064 29.79 3.32 -6.54
CA ASP A 1064 30.27 4.02 -5.35
C ASP A 1064 29.85 5.51 -5.35
N TRP A 1065 29.54 6.10 -6.52
CA TRP A 1065 29.09 7.49 -6.67
C TRP A 1065 28.37 7.75 -8.01
N ILE A 1066 27.44 8.72 -8.02
CA ILE A 1066 26.77 9.24 -9.23
C ILE A 1066 27.13 10.71 -9.41
N GLU A 1067 27.58 11.10 -10.61
CA GLU A 1067 27.87 12.49 -10.98
C GLU A 1067 26.96 12.93 -12.14
N ILE A 1068 26.34 14.10 -12.02
CA ILE A 1068 25.53 14.67 -13.10
C ILE A 1068 26.20 15.97 -13.55
N ALA A 1069 26.58 16.04 -14.84
CA ALA A 1069 27.23 17.20 -15.43
C ALA A 1069 26.30 17.87 -16.46
N VAL A 1070 26.02 19.16 -16.27
CA VAL A 1070 25.16 19.95 -17.15
C VAL A 1070 26.01 20.84 -18.05
N LEU A 1071 25.75 20.78 -19.37
CA LEU A 1071 26.47 21.60 -20.35
C LEU A 1071 25.69 22.89 -20.64
N ASP A 1072 26.29 24.06 -20.39
CA ASP A 1072 25.69 25.35 -20.77
C ASP A 1072 25.81 25.56 -22.30
N PRO A 1073 24.68 25.69 -23.03
CA PRO A 1073 24.70 25.87 -24.49
C PRO A 1073 25.37 27.17 -24.95
N ALA A 1074 25.48 28.19 -24.09
CA ALA A 1074 25.96 29.52 -24.49
C ALA A 1074 27.48 29.59 -24.64
N ASP A 1075 28.23 28.86 -23.81
CA ASP A 1075 29.68 29.08 -23.65
C ASP A 1075 30.53 27.83 -23.94
N GLY A 1076 29.90 26.65 -24.08
CA GLY A 1076 30.61 25.39 -24.36
C GLY A 1076 31.53 24.91 -23.21
N ALA A 1077 31.37 25.47 -22.02
CA ALA A 1077 32.05 25.06 -20.79
C ALA A 1077 31.09 24.27 -19.88
N TRP A 1078 31.62 23.26 -19.19
CA TRP A 1078 30.87 22.43 -18.24
C TRP A 1078 30.54 23.24 -16.97
N GLY A 1079 29.25 23.33 -16.62
CA GLY A 1079 28.77 23.88 -15.35
C GLY A 1079 28.87 22.84 -14.23
N GLY A 1080 28.83 23.30 -12.97
CA GLY A 1080 29.19 22.51 -11.76
C GLY A 1080 28.58 21.11 -11.69
N ALA A 1081 29.38 20.17 -11.17
CA ALA A 1081 29.01 18.79 -10.93
C ALA A 1081 28.48 18.62 -9.50
N ALA A 1082 27.39 17.86 -9.34
CA ALA A 1082 26.96 17.37 -8.03
C ALA A 1082 27.43 15.92 -7.89
N VAL A 1083 28.13 15.61 -6.78
CA VAL A 1083 28.54 14.26 -6.40
C VAL A 1083 27.59 13.78 -5.30
N VAL A 1084 26.97 12.63 -5.50
CA VAL A 1084 26.19 11.95 -4.46
C VAL A 1084 27.07 10.85 -3.87
N GLU A 1085 27.45 10.99 -2.59
CA GLU A 1085 28.18 9.97 -1.82
C GLU A 1085 27.22 9.21 -0.89
N GLU A 1086 27.43 7.90 -0.71
CA GLU A 1086 26.70 7.10 0.29
C GLU A 1086 27.03 7.54 1.72
N GLY A 1087 26.00 7.94 2.47
CA GLY A 1087 26.06 7.98 3.94
C GLY A 1087 25.92 6.57 4.50
N GLY A 1088 26.77 6.21 5.47
CA GLY A 1088 26.89 4.84 6.00
C GLY A 1088 25.58 4.17 6.46
N ALA A 1089 25.65 2.84 6.54
CA ALA A 1089 24.54 1.90 6.79
C ALA A 1089 23.45 2.42 7.76
N GLY A 1090 22.22 2.55 7.24
CA GLY A 1090 21.00 2.71 8.04
C GLY A 1090 20.26 4.05 7.95
N SER A 1091 20.57 4.97 7.01
CA SER A 1091 19.79 6.20 6.81
C SER A 1091 19.02 6.20 5.48
N ASP A 1092 17.69 6.29 5.53
CA ASP A 1092 16.79 6.40 4.37
C ASP A 1092 16.74 7.80 3.72
N VAL A 1093 17.79 8.60 3.89
CA VAL A 1093 17.88 9.95 3.29
C VAL A 1093 19.26 10.18 2.69
N ILE A 1094 19.31 10.26 1.36
CA ILE A 1094 20.49 10.71 0.62
C ILE A 1094 20.60 12.23 0.79
N THR A 1095 21.70 12.71 1.37
CA THR A 1095 21.94 14.15 1.54
C THR A 1095 22.86 14.65 0.43
N VAL A 1096 22.39 15.59 -0.39
CA VAL A 1096 23.24 16.25 -1.40
C VAL A 1096 24.26 17.13 -0.68
N GLN A 1097 25.54 16.81 -0.80
CA GLN A 1097 26.60 17.57 -0.15
C GLN A 1097 27.22 18.58 -1.13
N ASP A 1098 26.56 19.72 -1.36
CA ASP A 1098 27.28 20.97 -1.70
C ASP A 1098 26.45 22.24 -1.39
N ASP A 1099 27.14 23.30 -0.96
CA ASP A 1099 26.62 24.59 -0.49
C ASP A 1099 26.14 25.52 -1.63
N ASN A 1100 25.82 24.99 -2.82
CA ASN A 1100 25.31 25.78 -3.95
C ASN A 1100 24.27 25.00 -4.77
N PRO A 1101 23.04 25.52 -4.95
CA PRO A 1101 22.04 24.88 -5.82
C PRO A 1101 22.53 24.87 -7.28
N LEU A 1102 22.35 23.73 -7.97
CA LEU A 1102 22.56 23.63 -9.41
C LEU A 1102 21.67 24.65 -10.13
N THR A 1103 22.30 25.64 -10.73
CA THR A 1103 21.64 26.64 -11.57
C THR A 1103 22.20 26.50 -12.98
N ASP A 1104 21.34 26.45 -13.99
CA ASP A 1104 21.78 26.94 -15.30
C ASP A 1104 22.12 28.44 -15.12
N GLY A 1105 22.96 29.05 -15.94
CA GLY A 1105 23.34 30.46 -15.77
C GLY A 1105 22.19 31.49 -15.76
N SER A 1106 20.91 31.06 -15.75
CA SER A 1106 19.70 31.86 -15.62
C SER A 1106 19.00 31.81 -14.25
N GLY A 1107 19.48 31.00 -13.29
CA GLY A 1107 18.97 30.98 -11.91
C GLY A 1107 17.76 30.09 -11.65
N ARG A 1108 17.56 29.03 -12.47
CA ARG A 1108 16.49 28.03 -12.29
C ARG A 1108 17.01 26.77 -11.59
N PHE A 1109 16.17 26.13 -10.79
CA PHE A 1109 16.50 24.96 -9.97
C PHE A 1109 16.18 23.64 -10.70
N LEU A 1110 17.07 22.66 -10.63
CA LEU A 1110 16.81 21.26 -10.96
C LEU A 1110 16.29 20.53 -9.72
N MET A 1111 15.15 19.85 -9.83
CA MET A 1111 14.58 19.02 -8.76
C MET A 1111 14.86 17.54 -9.08
N LEU A 1112 15.61 16.86 -8.23
CA LEU A 1112 15.90 15.43 -8.30
C LEU A 1112 15.06 14.71 -7.25
N GLU A 1113 14.37 13.65 -7.65
CA GLU A 1113 13.52 12.84 -6.77
C GLU A 1113 14.08 11.41 -6.77
N ALA A 1114 14.65 10.98 -5.64
CA ALA A 1114 15.07 9.60 -5.40
C ALA A 1114 13.94 8.88 -4.62
N LEU A 1115 13.54 7.70 -5.09
CA LEU A 1115 12.49 6.89 -4.44
C LEU A 1115 13.12 5.87 -3.47
N PRO A 1116 12.34 5.34 -2.49
CA PRO A 1116 12.80 4.30 -1.57
C PRO A 1116 13.16 3.00 -2.31
N ARG A 1117 14.01 2.22 -1.64
CA ARG A 1117 14.60 0.95 -2.07
C ARG A 1117 13.54 -0.08 -2.47
N PHE A 1118 13.86 -0.94 -3.44
CA PHE A 1118 13.11 -2.15 -3.79
C PHE A 1118 13.97 -3.37 -3.52
#